data_AF-A0A9R1E9Q3-F1
#
_entry.id   AF-A0A9R1E9Q3-F1
#
_cell.length_a   1.000
_cell.length_b   1.000
_cell.length_c   1.000
_cell.angle_alpha   90.00
_cell.angle_beta   90.00
_cell.angle_gamma   90.00
#
_symmetry.space_group_name_H-M   'P 1'
#
loop_
_entity.id
_entity.type
_entity.pdbx_description
1 polymer ?
#
loop_
_entity_poly.entity_id
_entity_poly.type
_entity_poly.pdbx_seq_one_letter_code
_entity_poly.pdbx_strand_id
1 'polypeptide(L)'
;MDEPSEIEQMIDAIRTTLGSLGDDETSMNVSAYDTALVALVKNLDGGDGPQFPSCIDWIVQNQLPDGSWGDPAFFMVQDRMISTLACVVAAKSWNIGNDNLCNRGVLFIKENMSRLLEEEQDWMPCGFEINFPALLEKAKDLDLDIHYNHTVLEEIYAKRNLKLSKIPLDVLHAIPTTLLFSLEGMVDLPLDWEKLLTLRCPDGSFHSSPAATAAALSYTGDKECLAFLDRLVKMFKGGVPCSHSMDTFEQLWVVDRLIRLGISRHFTIEIQRCLEFIYRRWTQKGLAHNAYCQVVDIDDTSMGFRLLRQHGYDVTPSVFKHFETKDGNFFCFPMETNHASVTPMYNTYRASQFMFPGDDDVLARAGRYCRAFLQERQASNKLHDKWIITKDLSGEVEYTLNFPWKASLSRIETRMYLDQYGGNTDVWIAKVLYRMNLVSNDMYLKMAKADFREYQRLSRLEWNGLRKWYLRNHLQRYGGTPKSALTAYFLASANIFEPSRAAERLVWARVAVLAEAVTAHFRHIGGPCYSTENLEELINLVSFGDAFGGLREAWKQWLMAWTAKESHGSVDGDTSLLFVRTIEIVSGRIASTEQKLNRWDYSQLEQLTSSICHKLATIGLAQNGASMENTEGLHRQVDLEMQELSWRVHQGCHGINRETRQTFLNVVKSFYYSAHCSPETVDSHIAKVIFQDVI
;
A
#
# COMPACT_ATOMS: atom_id res chain seq x y z
N MET A 1 -34.65 -18.77 10.08
CA MET A 1 -33.73 -17.72 9.62
C MET A 1 -32.42 -18.06 10.28
N ASP A 2 -31.47 -18.59 9.52
CA ASP A 2 -30.14 -18.88 10.05
C ASP A 2 -29.44 -17.54 10.31
N GLU A 3 -28.81 -17.40 11.47
CA GLU A 3 -28.04 -16.21 11.81
C GLU A 3 -26.87 -16.03 10.82
N PRO A 4 -26.56 -14.80 10.37
CA PRO A 4 -25.42 -14.56 9.49
C PRO A 4 -24.13 -15.02 10.16
N SER A 5 -23.23 -15.63 9.38
CA SER A 5 -21.92 -16.03 9.88
C SER A 5 -21.15 -14.82 10.44
N GLU A 6 -20.24 -15.03 11.40
CA GLU A 6 -19.44 -13.95 11.98
C GLU A 6 -18.69 -13.13 10.90
N ILE A 7 -18.27 -13.79 9.80
CA ILE A 7 -17.63 -13.13 8.66
C ILE A 7 -18.60 -12.21 7.92
N GLU A 8 -19.84 -12.62 7.68
CA GLU A 8 -20.86 -11.78 7.02
C GLU A 8 -21.17 -10.52 7.85
N GLN A 9 -21.27 -10.67 9.17
CA GLN A 9 -21.46 -9.52 10.07
C GLN A 9 -20.29 -8.54 10.00
N MET A 10 -19.04 -9.03 9.94
CA MET A 10 -17.86 -8.18 9.77
C MET A 10 -17.83 -7.51 8.39
N ILE A 11 -18.24 -8.20 7.32
CA ILE A 11 -18.36 -7.63 5.97
C ILE A 11 -19.33 -6.46 5.97
N ASP A 12 -20.52 -6.63 6.56
CA ASP A 12 -21.54 -5.59 6.58
C ASP A 12 -21.13 -4.39 7.44
N ALA A 13 -20.45 -4.64 8.56
CA ALA A 13 -19.88 -3.58 9.41
C ALA A 13 -18.84 -2.75 8.64
N ILE A 14 -17.89 -3.42 7.98
CA ILE A 14 -16.86 -2.74 7.17
C ILE A 14 -17.49 -1.98 6.01
N ARG A 15 -18.42 -2.59 5.27
CA ARG A 15 -19.15 -1.92 4.18
C ARG A 15 -19.86 -0.66 4.66
N THR A 16 -20.49 -0.73 5.83
CA THR A 16 -21.16 0.43 6.44
C THR A 16 -20.16 1.55 6.73
N THR A 17 -18.98 1.22 7.28
CA THR A 17 -17.95 2.23 7.57
C THR A 17 -17.32 2.79 6.29
N LEU A 18 -17.08 1.97 5.26
CA LEU A 18 -16.63 2.44 3.95
C LEU A 18 -17.62 3.37 3.25
N GLY A 19 -18.90 3.31 3.62
CA GLY A 19 -19.94 4.22 3.14
C GLY A 19 -19.75 5.68 3.57
N SER A 20 -18.90 5.97 4.54
CA SER A 20 -18.57 7.34 4.95
C SER A 20 -17.41 7.96 4.17
N LEU A 21 -16.76 7.21 3.27
CA LEU A 21 -15.73 7.78 2.39
C LEU A 21 -16.37 8.71 1.36
N GLY A 22 -15.81 9.89 1.15
CA GLY A 22 -16.38 10.90 0.27
C GLY A 22 -15.49 12.11 0.05
N ASP A 23 -16.04 13.10 -0.63
CA ASP A 23 -15.39 14.41 -0.80
C ASP A 23 -15.39 15.14 0.54
N ASP A 24 -14.24 15.68 0.95
CA ASP A 24 -14.06 16.42 2.21
C ASP A 24 -14.30 15.60 3.49
N GLU A 25 -14.36 14.27 3.39
CA GLU A 25 -14.50 13.36 4.53
C GLU A 25 -13.13 12.87 5.03
N THR A 26 -13.00 12.66 6.35
CA THR A 26 -11.81 12.02 6.91
C THR A 26 -12.10 11.33 8.23
N SER A 27 -11.51 10.16 8.46
CA SER A 27 -11.56 9.46 9.75
C SER A 27 -10.44 9.85 10.72
N MET A 28 -9.71 10.93 10.43
CA MET A 28 -8.64 11.47 11.27
C MET A 28 -9.17 11.90 12.64
N ASN A 29 -8.41 11.61 13.71
CA ASN A 29 -8.74 12.07 15.06
C ASN A 29 -8.38 13.55 15.29
N VAL A 30 -8.92 14.10 16.39
CA VAL A 30 -8.69 15.50 16.79
C VAL A 30 -7.25 15.72 17.26
N SER A 31 -6.67 16.85 16.85
CA SER A 31 -5.38 17.37 17.31
C SER A 31 -5.58 18.37 18.45
N ALA A 32 -5.04 18.08 19.62
CA ALA A 32 -5.08 19.01 20.75
C ALA A 32 -4.29 20.29 20.46
N TYR A 33 -3.14 20.16 19.79
CA TYR A 33 -2.33 21.29 19.35
C TYR A 33 -3.09 22.26 18.45
N ASP A 34 -3.69 21.75 17.36
CA ASP A 34 -4.41 22.59 16.39
C ASP A 34 -5.69 23.16 17.02
N THR A 35 -6.40 22.38 17.82
CA THR A 35 -7.59 22.84 18.57
C THR A 35 -7.24 24.01 19.49
N ALA A 36 -6.11 23.95 20.19
CA ALA A 36 -5.64 25.05 21.02
C ALA A 36 -5.31 26.30 20.22
N LEU A 37 -4.70 26.18 19.04
CA LEU A 37 -4.41 27.35 18.21
C LEU A 37 -5.66 27.98 17.60
N VAL A 38 -6.64 27.17 17.21
CA VAL A 38 -7.97 27.67 16.80
C VAL A 38 -8.66 28.37 17.96
N ALA A 39 -8.56 27.84 19.17
CA ALA A 39 -9.14 28.44 20.37
C ALA A 39 -8.53 29.81 20.73
N LEU A 40 -7.31 30.13 20.27
CA LEU A 40 -6.65 31.42 20.50
C LEU A 40 -7.14 32.53 19.57
N VAL A 41 -7.91 32.22 18.51
CA VAL A 41 -8.46 33.23 17.61
C VAL A 41 -9.43 34.11 18.38
N LYS A 42 -9.18 35.42 18.41
CA LYS A 42 -10.07 36.40 19.05
C LYS A 42 -11.33 36.61 18.23
N ASN A 43 -12.43 36.95 18.90
CA ASN A 43 -13.67 37.31 18.25
C ASN A 43 -13.45 38.48 17.26
N LEU A 44 -13.77 38.24 15.99
CA LEU A 44 -13.54 39.20 14.91
C LEU A 44 -14.51 40.40 14.94
N ASP A 45 -15.65 40.26 15.62
CA ASP A 45 -16.66 41.31 15.80
C ASP A 45 -16.35 42.26 16.99
N GLY A 46 -15.18 42.11 17.62
CA GLY A 46 -14.68 43.05 18.64
C GLY A 46 -15.05 42.72 20.09
N GLY A 47 -15.41 41.47 20.39
CA GLY A 47 -15.59 40.98 21.76
C GLY A 47 -14.29 40.48 22.41
N ASP A 48 -14.20 40.51 23.75
CA ASP A 48 -13.02 40.06 24.51
C ASP A 48 -12.89 38.52 24.65
N GLY A 49 -13.68 37.75 23.89
CA GLY A 49 -13.74 36.29 23.97
C GLY A 49 -13.14 35.57 22.76
N PRO A 50 -13.02 34.23 22.82
CA PRO A 50 -12.59 33.44 21.68
C PRO A 50 -13.65 33.45 20.56
N GLN A 51 -13.19 33.43 19.31
CA GLN A 51 -14.05 33.23 18.14
C GLN A 51 -14.73 31.85 18.18
N PHE A 52 -14.04 30.85 18.74
CA PHE A 52 -14.49 29.46 18.80
C PHE A 52 -14.52 28.95 20.25
N PRO A 53 -15.54 29.32 21.06
CA PRO A 53 -15.62 28.92 22.46
C PRO A 53 -15.74 27.41 22.65
N SER A 54 -16.33 26.66 21.71
CA SER A 54 -16.40 25.20 21.78
C SER A 54 -15.03 24.51 21.71
N CYS A 55 -14.01 25.15 21.14
CA CYS A 55 -12.63 24.64 21.20
C CYS A 55 -12.09 24.68 22.63
N ILE A 56 -12.47 25.70 23.41
CA ILE A 56 -12.13 25.79 24.82
C ILE A 56 -12.81 24.68 25.61
N ASP A 57 -14.10 24.44 25.37
CA ASP A 57 -14.83 23.33 26.00
C ASP A 57 -14.17 21.97 25.70
N TRP A 58 -13.74 21.76 24.45
CA TRP A 58 -13.02 20.55 24.06
C TRP A 58 -11.71 20.39 24.84
N ILE A 59 -10.90 21.45 24.95
CA ILE A 59 -9.63 21.40 25.70
C ILE A 59 -9.87 21.01 27.16
N VAL A 60 -10.88 21.62 27.80
CA VAL A 60 -11.24 21.34 29.20
C VAL A 60 -11.64 19.89 29.42
N GLN A 61 -12.37 19.30 28.47
CA GLN A 61 -12.92 17.94 28.59
C GLN A 61 -11.93 16.83 28.24
N ASN A 62 -10.80 17.15 27.58
CA ASN A 62 -9.91 16.15 26.99
C ASN A 62 -8.48 16.13 27.59
N GLN A 63 -8.27 16.74 28.77
CA GLN A 63 -7.00 16.58 29.50
C GLN A 63 -6.83 15.12 29.95
N LEU A 64 -5.66 14.53 29.67
CA LEU A 64 -5.34 13.17 30.07
C LEU A 64 -5.12 13.05 31.59
N PRO A 65 -5.15 11.83 32.16
CA PRO A 65 -4.96 11.62 33.59
C PRO A 65 -3.60 12.13 34.14
N ASP A 66 -2.56 12.14 33.31
CA ASP A 66 -1.23 12.66 33.65
C ASP A 66 -1.12 14.20 33.56
N GLY A 67 -2.19 14.90 33.16
CA GLY A 67 -2.20 16.35 32.98
C GLY A 67 -1.82 16.81 31.57
N SER A 68 -1.41 15.90 30.69
CA SER A 68 -1.06 16.22 29.29
C SER A 68 -2.26 16.21 28.34
N TRP A 69 -2.02 16.62 27.10
CA TRP A 69 -2.88 16.34 25.94
C TRP A 69 -2.03 15.68 24.85
N GLY A 70 -2.65 14.85 24.00
CA GLY A 70 -2.00 14.16 22.88
C GLY A 70 -2.66 12.80 22.60
N ASP A 71 -1.96 11.89 21.91
CA ASP A 71 -2.47 10.53 21.67
C ASP A 71 -2.59 9.76 23.00
N PRO A 72 -3.79 9.22 23.35
CA PRO A 72 -4.02 8.56 24.63
C PRO A 72 -3.41 7.15 24.69
N ALA A 73 -3.15 6.51 23.55
CA ALA A 73 -2.70 5.13 23.45
C ALA A 73 -1.20 5.01 23.15
N PHE A 74 -0.58 6.05 22.59
CA PHE A 74 0.85 6.10 22.28
C PHE A 74 1.49 7.32 22.95
N PHE A 75 2.53 7.10 23.74
CA PHE A 75 3.28 8.18 24.37
C PHE A 75 4.50 8.52 23.52
N MET A 76 4.57 9.77 23.05
CA MET A 76 5.78 10.37 22.49
C MET A 76 5.98 11.73 23.14
N VAL A 77 7.16 11.99 23.72
CA VAL A 77 7.36 13.19 24.53
C VAL A 77 7.11 14.46 23.74
N GLN A 78 7.54 14.53 22.48
CA GLN A 78 7.38 15.72 21.64
C GLN A 78 5.90 16.02 21.35
N ASP A 79 5.10 14.99 21.05
CA ASP A 79 3.65 15.11 20.85
C ASP A 79 2.94 15.64 22.10
N ARG A 80 3.24 15.01 23.25
CA ARG A 80 2.65 15.41 24.52
C ARG A 80 3.06 16.81 24.94
N MET A 81 4.33 17.16 24.78
CA MET A 81 4.86 18.46 25.19
C MET A 81 4.26 19.60 24.36
N ILE A 82 4.22 19.48 23.02
CA ILE A 82 3.70 20.54 22.16
C ILE A 82 2.17 20.71 22.31
N SER A 83 1.44 19.60 22.39
CA SER A 83 -0.02 19.61 22.60
C SER A 83 -0.38 20.21 23.95
N THR A 84 0.30 19.77 25.02
CA THR A 84 0.06 20.28 26.39
C THR A 84 0.37 21.76 26.50
N LEU A 85 1.51 22.20 25.96
CA LEU A 85 1.89 23.61 25.99
C LEU A 85 0.86 24.47 25.25
N ALA A 86 0.41 24.04 24.07
CA ALA A 86 -0.62 24.76 23.31
C ALA A 86 -1.93 24.89 24.11
N CYS A 87 -2.41 23.78 24.69
CA CYS A 87 -3.64 23.77 25.49
C CYS A 87 -3.54 24.65 26.74
N VAL A 88 -2.41 24.63 27.45
CA VAL A 88 -2.17 25.49 28.62
C VAL A 88 -2.14 26.97 28.22
N VAL A 89 -1.47 27.31 27.11
CA VAL A 89 -1.43 28.70 26.58
C VAL A 89 -2.83 29.17 26.23
N ALA A 90 -3.64 28.35 25.56
CA ALA A 90 -5.03 28.67 25.25
C ALA A 90 -5.87 28.86 26.52
N ALA A 91 -5.76 27.95 27.48
CA ALA A 91 -6.51 28.02 28.73
C ALA A 91 -6.17 29.25 29.57
N LYS A 92 -4.87 29.59 29.65
CA LYS A 92 -4.37 30.76 30.37
C LYS A 92 -4.79 32.07 29.70
N SER A 93 -4.75 32.13 28.36
CA SER A 93 -5.11 33.32 27.57
C SER A 93 -6.55 33.78 27.80
N TRP A 94 -7.47 32.86 28.08
CA TRP A 94 -8.88 33.15 28.31
C TRP A 94 -9.30 33.11 29.79
N ASN A 95 -8.33 32.98 30.70
CA ASN A 95 -8.56 32.89 32.15
C ASN A 95 -9.68 31.90 32.52
N ILE A 96 -9.67 30.71 31.91
CA ILE A 96 -10.65 29.66 32.20
C ILE A 96 -10.56 29.35 33.69
N GLY A 97 -11.67 29.46 34.42
CA GLY A 97 -11.76 29.32 35.88
C GLY A 97 -11.51 27.92 36.44
N ASN A 98 -10.52 27.21 35.90
CA ASN A 98 -10.08 25.89 36.32
C ASN A 98 -8.56 25.91 36.49
N ASP A 99 -8.06 26.56 37.55
CA ASP A 99 -6.62 26.65 37.86
C ASP A 99 -5.96 25.27 37.91
N ASN A 100 -6.71 24.24 38.31
CA ASN A 100 -6.22 22.87 38.35
C ASN A 100 -5.83 22.35 36.95
N LEU A 101 -6.55 22.75 35.90
CA LEU A 101 -6.26 22.34 34.52
C LEU A 101 -4.89 22.85 34.05
N CYS A 102 -4.65 24.16 34.19
CA CYS A 102 -3.37 24.79 33.84
C CYS A 102 -2.22 24.26 34.70
N ASN A 103 -2.43 24.14 36.02
CA ASN A 103 -1.40 23.68 36.95
C ASN A 103 -0.94 22.25 36.63
N ARG A 104 -1.86 21.34 36.30
CA ARG A 104 -1.52 19.97 35.90
C ARG A 104 -0.75 19.91 34.59
N GLY A 105 -1.13 20.70 33.60
CA GLY A 105 -0.40 20.77 32.32
C GLY A 105 1.00 21.36 32.47
N VAL A 106 1.15 22.43 33.26
CA VAL A 106 2.45 23.01 33.59
C VAL A 106 3.33 22.02 34.35
N LEU A 107 2.76 21.29 35.32
CA LEU A 107 3.48 20.25 36.06
C LEU A 107 4.01 19.17 35.11
N PHE A 108 3.16 18.66 34.21
CA PHE A 108 3.58 17.69 33.21
C PHE A 108 4.75 18.20 32.35
N ILE A 109 4.69 19.45 31.89
CA ILE A 109 5.76 20.07 31.09
C ILE A 109 7.07 20.14 31.89
N LYS A 110 7.02 20.53 33.17
CA LYS A 110 8.20 20.59 34.03
C LYS A 110 8.83 19.21 34.24
N GLU A 111 8.01 18.20 34.49
CA GLU A 111 8.47 16.83 34.75
C GLU A 111 9.06 16.15 33.51
N ASN A 112 8.67 16.57 32.30
CA ASN A 112 9.09 15.95 31.05
C ASN A 112 10.08 16.78 30.22
N MET A 113 10.44 18.00 30.65
CA MET A 113 11.33 18.90 29.90
C MET A 113 12.68 18.25 29.52
N SER A 114 13.28 17.49 30.44
CA SER A 114 14.58 16.85 30.21
C SER A 114 14.53 15.74 29.16
N ARG A 115 13.37 15.10 28.96
CA ARG A 115 13.18 13.96 28.06
C ARG A 115 13.14 14.34 26.58
N LEU A 116 13.00 15.63 26.26
CA LEU A 116 12.94 16.13 24.88
C LEU A 116 14.22 15.87 24.06
N LEU A 117 15.38 15.64 24.71
CA LEU A 117 16.64 15.26 24.03
C LEU A 117 16.85 13.74 23.91
N GLU A 118 16.13 12.94 24.69
CA GLU A 118 16.40 11.50 24.85
C GLU A 118 15.68 10.64 23.81
N GLU A 119 14.63 11.16 23.13
CA GLU A 119 13.78 10.38 22.21
C GLU A 119 14.15 10.58 20.72
N GLU A 120 13.91 9.52 19.93
CA GLU A 120 14.38 9.32 18.54
C GLU A 120 14.08 10.50 17.60
N GLN A 121 15.13 11.13 17.06
CA GLN A 121 15.01 12.22 16.09
C GLN A 121 14.25 11.82 14.82
N ASP A 122 14.17 10.53 14.52
CA ASP A 122 13.56 9.99 13.31
C ASP A 122 12.02 10.18 13.29
N TRP A 123 11.37 10.27 14.45
CA TRP A 123 9.91 10.46 14.59
C TRP A 123 9.48 11.90 14.98
N MET A 124 10.41 12.85 14.87
CA MET A 124 10.13 14.24 15.23
C MET A 124 8.90 14.80 14.46
N PRO A 125 7.86 15.30 15.17
CA PRO A 125 6.71 15.91 14.53
C PRO A 125 7.06 17.07 13.60
N CYS A 126 6.26 17.24 12.55
CA CYS A 126 6.40 18.30 11.56
C CYS A 126 6.43 19.67 12.22
N GLY A 127 7.52 20.40 11.99
CA GLY A 127 7.66 21.76 12.50
C GLY A 127 7.91 21.87 14.01
N PHE A 128 8.06 20.77 14.77
CA PHE A 128 8.23 20.84 16.24
C PHE A 128 9.32 21.84 16.67
N GLU A 129 10.49 21.77 16.06
CA GLU A 129 11.63 22.65 16.37
C GLU A 129 11.40 24.13 16.03
N ILE A 130 10.33 24.46 15.29
CA ILE A 130 9.91 25.84 14.99
C ILE A 130 8.71 26.23 15.86
N ASN A 131 7.71 25.35 15.94
CA ASN A 131 6.42 25.60 16.57
C ASN A 131 6.48 25.57 18.10
N PHE A 132 7.26 24.64 18.67
CA PHE A 132 7.36 24.50 20.12
C PHE A 132 8.01 25.74 20.78
N PRO A 133 9.14 26.28 20.28
CA PRO A 133 9.67 27.53 20.83
C PRO A 133 8.77 28.75 20.60
N ALA A 134 8.03 28.81 19.48
CA ALA A 134 7.07 29.89 19.25
C ALA A 134 5.96 29.90 20.32
N LEU A 135 5.51 28.72 20.74
CA LEU A 135 4.58 28.57 21.85
C LEU A 135 5.21 28.88 23.21
N LEU A 136 6.48 28.57 23.42
CA LEU A 136 7.18 28.90 24.66
C LEU A 136 7.26 30.41 24.88
N GLU A 137 7.51 31.20 23.83
CA GLU A 137 7.48 32.67 23.94
C GLU A 137 6.07 33.16 24.34
N LYS A 138 5.01 32.62 23.72
CA LYS A 138 3.62 32.94 24.13
C LYS A 138 3.34 32.56 25.58
N ALA A 139 3.85 31.41 26.03
CA ALA A 139 3.69 30.98 27.42
C ALA A 139 4.40 31.92 28.40
N LYS A 140 5.58 32.42 28.01
CA LYS A 140 6.37 33.36 28.79
C LYS A 140 5.68 34.71 28.91
N ASP A 141 5.07 35.20 27.83
CA ASP A 141 4.26 36.44 27.84
C ASP A 141 3.02 36.35 28.73
N LEU A 142 2.56 35.13 29.06
CA LEU A 142 1.43 34.85 29.95
C LEU A 142 1.85 34.53 31.40
N ASP A 143 3.12 34.73 31.74
CA ASP A 143 3.71 34.44 33.05
C ASP A 143 3.46 32.99 33.52
N LEU A 144 3.50 32.02 32.60
CA LEU A 144 3.43 30.61 32.97
C LEU A 144 4.73 30.18 33.65
N ASP A 145 4.59 29.50 34.79
CA ASP A 145 5.73 29.01 35.57
C ASP A 145 6.37 27.80 34.87
N ILE A 146 7.23 28.04 33.88
CA ILE A 146 8.00 27.02 33.14
C ILE A 146 9.49 27.35 33.26
N HIS A 147 10.35 26.32 33.28
CA HIS A 147 11.81 26.51 33.30
C HIS A 147 12.35 26.87 31.90
N TYR A 148 12.21 28.15 31.50
CA TYR A 148 12.63 28.64 30.17
C TYR A 148 14.14 28.59 29.90
N ASN A 149 14.96 28.53 30.95
CA ASN A 149 16.43 28.47 30.85
C ASN A 149 16.97 27.03 30.91
N HIS A 150 16.14 26.04 30.58
CA HIS A 150 16.55 24.64 30.55
C HIS A 150 17.49 24.39 29.37
N THR A 151 18.59 23.66 29.56
CA THR A 151 19.63 23.42 28.53
C THR A 151 19.07 22.82 27.23
N VAL A 152 18.12 21.89 27.35
CA VAL A 152 17.38 21.31 26.21
C VAL A 152 16.75 22.37 25.32
N LEU A 153 16.21 23.44 25.90
CA LEU A 153 15.58 24.50 25.13
C LEU A 153 16.63 25.28 24.34
N GLU A 154 17.81 25.55 24.90
CA GLU A 154 18.90 26.23 24.18
C GLU A 154 19.23 25.53 22.85
N GLU A 155 19.30 24.20 22.87
CA GLU A 155 19.51 23.40 21.66
C GLU A 155 18.35 23.51 20.67
N ILE A 156 17.10 23.45 21.14
CA ILE A 156 15.91 23.57 20.29
C ILE A 156 15.84 24.98 19.66
N TYR A 157 16.11 26.04 20.41
CA TYR A 157 16.18 27.42 19.89
C TYR A 157 17.31 27.58 18.86
N ALA A 158 18.48 26.96 19.10
CA ALA A 158 19.57 26.98 18.11
C ALA A 158 19.14 26.31 16.79
N LYS A 159 18.46 25.16 16.87
CA LYS A 159 17.89 24.49 15.69
C LYS A 159 16.80 25.31 15.03
N ARG A 160 15.93 25.98 15.80
CA ARG A 160 14.91 26.90 15.29
C ARG A 160 15.54 27.99 14.45
N ASN A 161 16.53 28.69 15.01
CA ASN A 161 17.19 29.82 14.34
C ASN A 161 17.86 29.37 13.03
N LEU A 162 18.52 28.20 13.05
CA LEU A 162 19.11 27.62 11.84
C LEU A 162 18.07 27.24 10.77
N LYS A 163 16.90 26.75 11.18
CA LYS A 163 15.81 26.41 10.25
C LYS A 163 15.16 27.66 9.67
N LEU A 164 14.84 28.64 10.51
CA LEU A 164 14.28 29.93 10.09
C LEU A 164 15.22 30.66 9.13
N SER A 165 16.54 30.65 9.36
CA SER A 165 17.51 31.30 8.47
C SER A 165 17.63 30.64 7.08
N LYS A 166 17.11 29.42 6.92
CA LYS A 166 17.13 28.68 5.65
C LYS A 166 15.82 28.80 4.88
N ILE A 167 14.78 29.41 5.44
CA ILE A 167 13.50 29.57 4.76
C ILE A 167 13.66 30.62 3.64
N PRO A 168 13.42 30.25 2.37
CA PRO A 168 13.46 31.19 1.26
C PRO A 168 12.17 32.03 1.25
N LEU A 169 12.22 33.23 1.85
CA LEU A 169 11.05 34.09 2.00
C LEU A 169 10.44 34.51 0.65
N ASP A 170 11.27 34.73 -0.36
CA ASP A 170 10.81 35.03 -1.72
C ASP A 170 9.97 33.89 -2.30
N VAL A 171 10.39 32.64 -2.09
CA VAL A 171 9.66 31.45 -2.52
C VAL A 171 8.41 31.24 -1.68
N LEU A 172 8.50 31.38 -0.34
CA LEU A 172 7.37 31.23 0.59
C LEU A 172 6.19 32.14 0.24
N HIS A 173 6.46 33.36 -0.24
CA HIS A 173 5.44 34.33 -0.62
C HIS A 173 5.02 34.27 -2.10
N ALA A 174 5.68 33.44 -2.93
CA ALA A 174 5.45 33.41 -4.37
C ALA A 174 4.69 32.16 -4.84
N ILE A 175 4.95 31.00 -4.24
CA ILE A 175 4.36 29.72 -4.68
C ILE A 175 3.94 28.84 -3.50
N PRO A 176 2.93 27.98 -3.68
CA PRO A 176 2.55 27.01 -2.65
C PRO A 176 3.69 26.04 -2.37
N THR A 177 4.04 25.89 -1.09
CA THR A 177 5.02 24.92 -0.61
C THR A 177 4.53 24.27 0.69
N THR A 178 5.20 23.22 1.14
CA THR A 178 4.90 22.57 2.43
C THR A 178 5.15 23.49 3.63
N LEU A 179 5.89 24.60 3.48
CA LEU A 179 6.09 25.58 4.54
C LEU A 179 4.79 26.25 4.98
N LEU A 180 3.80 26.35 4.08
CA LEU A 180 2.46 26.88 4.40
C LEU A 180 1.75 26.05 5.48
N PHE A 181 2.16 24.79 5.68
CA PHE A 181 1.62 23.93 6.72
C PHE A 181 2.00 24.38 8.13
N SER A 182 3.04 25.20 8.33
CA SER A 182 3.55 25.56 9.68
C SER A 182 3.78 27.06 9.88
N LEU A 183 2.94 27.91 9.26
CA LEU A 183 3.07 29.37 9.36
C LEU A 183 2.96 29.89 10.80
N GLU A 184 2.21 29.20 11.67
CA GLU A 184 2.00 29.59 13.06
C GLU A 184 3.28 29.67 13.90
N GLY A 185 4.34 28.95 13.52
CA GLY A 185 5.63 28.98 14.20
C GLY A 185 6.64 29.99 13.62
N MET A 186 6.32 30.60 12.48
CA MET A 186 7.19 31.51 11.73
C MET A 186 6.99 32.99 12.12
N VAL A 187 6.46 33.26 13.31
CA VAL A 187 6.08 34.61 13.79
C VAL A 187 7.23 35.62 13.81
N ASP A 188 8.48 35.16 13.87
CA ASP A 188 9.68 36.01 13.89
C ASP A 188 10.20 36.37 12.49
N LEU A 189 9.59 35.83 11.44
CA LEU A 189 9.91 36.17 10.05
C LEU A 189 9.02 37.32 9.56
N PRO A 190 9.51 38.17 8.63
CA PRO A 190 8.72 39.24 8.04
C PRO A 190 7.72 38.65 7.02
N LEU A 191 6.63 38.08 7.52
CA LEU A 191 5.57 37.49 6.71
C LEU A 191 4.67 38.58 6.10
N ASP A 192 4.54 38.55 4.78
CA ASP A 192 3.63 39.37 3.99
C ASP A 192 2.31 38.60 3.82
N TRP A 193 1.38 38.83 4.74
CA TRP A 193 0.10 38.11 4.79
C TRP A 193 -0.79 38.38 3.57
N GLU A 194 -0.68 39.55 2.93
CA GLU A 194 -1.42 39.83 1.70
C GLU A 194 -0.98 38.89 0.58
N LYS A 195 0.34 38.66 0.43
CA LYS A 195 0.86 37.67 -0.52
C LYS A 195 0.52 36.25 -0.12
N LEU A 196 0.67 35.89 1.16
CA LEU A 196 0.36 34.54 1.64
C LEU A 196 -1.11 34.18 1.38
N LEU A 197 -2.06 35.11 1.56
CA LEU A 197 -3.47 34.88 1.25
C LEU A 197 -3.73 34.47 -0.20
N THR A 198 -2.89 34.90 -1.15
CA THR A 198 -3.00 34.47 -2.55
C THR A 198 -2.64 33.00 -2.78
N LEU A 199 -1.93 32.38 -1.82
CA LEU A 199 -1.49 30.98 -1.88
C LEU A 199 -2.41 30.03 -1.09
N ARG A 200 -3.46 30.57 -0.45
CA ARG A 200 -4.47 29.80 0.29
C ARG A 200 -5.14 28.77 -0.62
N CYS A 201 -5.48 27.62 -0.07
CA CYS A 201 -6.25 26.59 -0.76
C CYS A 201 -7.68 27.08 -1.05
N PRO A 202 -8.36 26.52 -2.08
CA PRO A 202 -9.72 26.90 -2.44
C PRO A 202 -10.76 26.67 -1.33
N ASP A 203 -10.50 25.76 -0.39
CA ASP A 203 -11.35 25.47 0.76
C ASP A 203 -11.23 26.49 1.90
N GLY A 204 -10.31 27.45 1.78
CA GLY A 204 -10.00 28.45 2.80
C GLY A 204 -8.80 28.11 3.68
N SER A 205 -8.17 26.95 3.50
CA SER A 205 -7.07 26.52 4.36
C SER A 205 -5.69 26.99 3.88
N PHE A 206 -4.72 27.04 4.80
CA PHE A 206 -3.30 27.05 4.46
C PHE A 206 -2.74 25.63 4.53
N HIS A 207 -2.52 25.03 3.36
CA HIS A 207 -2.00 23.67 3.20
C HIS A 207 -2.78 22.65 4.05
N SER A 208 -4.10 22.78 4.13
CA SER A 208 -4.98 21.90 4.92
C SER A 208 -4.75 21.94 6.44
N SER A 209 -3.91 22.83 6.99
CA SER A 209 -3.67 22.91 8.44
C SER A 209 -4.64 23.87 9.13
N PRO A 210 -5.38 23.42 10.16
CA PRO A 210 -6.18 24.33 10.99
C PRO A 210 -5.32 25.31 11.79
N ALA A 211 -4.20 24.88 12.38
CA ALA A 211 -3.28 25.78 13.09
C ALA A 211 -2.73 26.91 12.21
N ALA A 212 -2.24 26.60 11.00
CA ALA A 212 -1.71 27.62 10.09
C ALA A 212 -2.82 28.57 9.61
N THR A 213 -4.02 28.04 9.38
CA THR A 213 -5.19 28.83 9.00
C THR A 213 -5.67 29.73 10.13
N ALA A 214 -5.60 29.28 11.39
CA ALA A 214 -5.92 30.08 12.57
C ALA A 214 -4.93 31.26 12.74
N ALA A 215 -3.65 31.03 12.48
CA ALA A 215 -2.66 32.09 12.44
C ALA A 215 -3.02 33.11 11.34
N ALA A 216 -3.25 32.67 10.11
CA ALA A 216 -3.64 33.56 9.01
C ALA A 216 -4.91 34.37 9.32
N LEU A 217 -5.94 33.72 9.87
CA LEU A 217 -7.18 34.38 10.27
C LEU A 217 -6.93 35.48 11.30
N SER A 218 -6.08 35.22 12.29
CA SER A 218 -5.76 36.18 13.36
C SER A 218 -5.07 37.44 12.84
N TYR A 219 -4.27 37.33 11.78
CA TYR A 219 -3.58 38.48 11.17
C TYR A 219 -4.42 39.23 10.14
N THR A 220 -5.35 38.54 9.47
CA THR A 220 -5.99 39.07 8.25
C THR A 220 -7.49 39.29 8.37
N GLY A 221 -8.17 38.60 9.29
CA GLY A 221 -9.64 38.57 9.36
C GLY A 221 -10.30 37.93 8.13
N ASP A 222 -9.56 37.14 7.36
CA ASP A 222 -10.02 36.57 6.10
C ASP A 222 -11.23 35.63 6.27
N LYS A 223 -12.25 35.84 5.43
CA LYS A 223 -13.55 35.16 5.58
C LYS A 223 -13.52 33.68 5.21
N GLU A 224 -12.67 33.26 4.28
CA GLU A 224 -12.62 31.83 3.93
C GLU A 224 -11.78 31.05 4.94
N CYS A 225 -10.74 31.65 5.52
CA CYS A 225 -10.04 31.06 6.67
C CYS A 225 -11.03 30.83 7.83
N LEU A 226 -11.89 31.83 8.11
CA LEU A 226 -12.96 31.70 9.10
C LEU A 226 -13.95 30.58 8.71
N ALA A 227 -14.41 30.55 7.46
CA ALA A 227 -15.35 29.55 6.99
C ALA A 227 -14.78 28.14 7.06
N PHE A 228 -13.50 27.94 6.75
CA PHE A 228 -12.80 26.67 6.90
C PHE A 228 -12.83 26.21 8.36
N LEU A 229 -12.36 27.04 9.28
CA LEU A 229 -12.28 26.69 10.70
C LEU A 229 -13.67 26.47 11.32
N ASP A 230 -14.66 27.30 10.99
CA ASP A 230 -16.04 27.14 11.47
C ASP A 230 -16.66 25.80 11.05
N ARG A 231 -16.42 25.37 9.80
CA ARG A 231 -16.83 24.03 9.34
C ARG A 231 -16.20 22.92 10.17
N LEU A 232 -14.88 22.98 10.40
CA LEU A 232 -14.18 21.93 11.16
C LEU A 232 -14.64 21.89 12.62
N VAL A 233 -14.72 23.03 13.28
CA VAL A 233 -15.15 23.10 14.68
C VAL A 233 -16.55 22.51 14.86
N LYS A 234 -17.45 22.71 13.90
CA LYS A 234 -18.78 22.06 13.89
C LYS A 234 -18.69 20.56 13.65
N MET A 235 -17.92 20.14 12.64
CA MET A 235 -17.75 18.73 12.25
C MET A 235 -17.15 17.90 13.39
N PHE A 236 -16.14 18.43 14.06
CA PHE A 236 -15.39 17.77 15.14
C PHE A 236 -15.84 18.20 16.55
N LYS A 237 -17.02 18.81 16.66
CA LYS A 237 -17.70 19.14 17.93
C LYS A 237 -16.80 19.87 18.93
N GLY A 238 -16.15 20.93 18.48
CA GLY A 238 -15.21 21.74 19.26
C GLY A 238 -13.75 21.41 19.00
N GLY A 239 -13.41 20.17 18.66
CA GLY A 239 -12.07 19.83 18.22
C GLY A 239 -11.79 20.26 16.78
N VAL A 240 -10.53 20.14 16.34
CA VAL A 240 -10.12 20.09 14.92
C VAL A 240 -8.95 19.10 14.74
N PRO A 241 -8.82 18.42 13.59
CA PRO A 241 -7.66 17.56 13.29
C PRO A 241 -6.39 18.38 13.02
N CYS A 242 -5.23 17.73 12.81
CA CYS A 242 -4.00 18.44 12.40
C CYS A 242 -3.91 18.74 10.90
N SER A 243 -4.74 18.07 10.09
CA SER A 243 -4.90 18.34 8.67
C SER A 243 -6.34 18.01 8.25
N HIS A 244 -6.92 18.79 7.34
CA HIS A 244 -8.23 18.48 6.76
C HIS A 244 -8.42 19.09 5.36
N SER A 245 -9.07 18.40 4.42
CA SER A 245 -9.42 16.97 4.46
C SER A 245 -8.22 16.08 4.09
N MET A 246 -8.35 14.76 4.21
CA MET A 246 -7.34 13.76 3.81
C MET A 246 -7.97 12.68 2.91
N ASP A 247 -8.98 13.08 2.15
CA ASP A 247 -9.91 12.19 1.45
C ASP A 247 -9.25 11.42 0.29
N THR A 248 -8.30 12.01 -0.44
CA THR A 248 -7.50 11.28 -1.45
C THR A 248 -6.61 10.23 -0.77
N PHE A 249 -5.84 10.66 0.23
CA PHE A 249 -4.93 9.81 0.99
C PHE A 249 -5.66 8.63 1.65
N GLU A 250 -6.79 8.89 2.31
CA GLU A 250 -7.54 7.88 3.04
C GLU A 250 -8.09 6.80 2.11
N GLN A 251 -8.66 7.19 0.97
CA GLN A 251 -9.20 6.24 -0.01
C GLN A 251 -8.10 5.39 -0.65
N LEU A 252 -6.95 5.98 -0.98
CA LEU A 252 -5.79 5.24 -1.48
C LEU A 252 -5.36 4.16 -0.50
N TRP A 253 -5.22 4.52 0.77
CA TRP A 253 -4.77 3.59 1.78
C TRP A 253 -5.81 2.54 2.14
N VAL A 254 -7.09 2.88 2.24
CA VAL A 254 -8.18 1.92 2.43
C VAL A 254 -8.12 0.83 1.37
N VAL A 255 -8.05 1.21 0.08
CA VAL A 255 -7.99 0.24 -1.02
C VAL A 255 -6.75 -0.65 -0.91
N ASP A 256 -5.58 -0.07 -0.63
CA ASP A 256 -4.35 -0.83 -0.47
C ASP A 256 -4.41 -1.82 0.69
N ARG A 257 -4.93 -1.42 1.85
CA ARG A 257 -5.07 -2.29 3.02
C ARG A 257 -6.02 -3.45 2.75
N LEU A 258 -7.19 -3.20 2.14
CA LEU A 258 -8.14 -4.26 1.79
C LEU A 258 -7.55 -5.27 0.79
N ILE A 259 -6.75 -4.81 -0.17
CA ILE A 259 -6.05 -5.67 -1.14
C ILE A 259 -4.99 -6.52 -0.45
N ARG A 260 -4.08 -5.91 0.32
CA ARG A 260 -2.95 -6.62 0.95
C ARG A 260 -3.42 -7.59 2.04
N LEU A 261 -4.44 -7.22 2.82
CA LEU A 261 -5.11 -8.11 3.77
C LEU A 261 -5.89 -9.24 3.08
N GLY A 262 -6.01 -9.20 1.75
CA GLY A 262 -6.56 -10.30 0.98
C GLY A 262 -8.09 -10.44 1.06
N ILE A 263 -8.78 -9.39 1.51
CA ILE A 263 -10.24 -9.33 1.70
C ILE A 263 -10.96 -8.45 0.68
N SER A 264 -10.23 -7.82 -0.25
CA SER A 264 -10.77 -6.91 -1.27
C SER A 264 -11.92 -7.49 -2.12
N ARG A 265 -11.96 -8.80 -2.34
CA ARG A 265 -13.02 -9.48 -3.11
C ARG A 265 -14.42 -9.33 -2.51
N HIS A 266 -14.51 -8.98 -1.23
CA HIS A 266 -15.79 -8.73 -0.53
C HIS A 266 -16.28 -7.29 -0.70
N PHE A 267 -15.42 -6.40 -1.19
CA PHE A 267 -15.63 -4.94 -1.24
C PHE A 267 -15.40 -4.37 -2.64
N THR A 268 -15.71 -5.13 -3.69
CA THR A 268 -15.38 -4.74 -5.07
C THR A 268 -16.11 -3.47 -5.52
N ILE A 269 -17.33 -3.23 -5.03
CA ILE A 269 -18.12 -2.04 -5.38
C ILE A 269 -17.55 -0.80 -4.68
N GLU A 270 -17.19 -0.94 -3.41
CA GLU A 270 -16.62 0.11 -2.58
C GLU A 270 -15.24 0.51 -3.10
N ILE A 271 -14.39 -0.47 -3.43
CA ILE A 271 -13.07 -0.24 -4.05
C ILE A 271 -13.24 0.47 -5.41
N GLN A 272 -14.18 0.04 -6.24
CA GLN A 272 -14.42 0.69 -7.53
C GLN A 272 -14.80 2.17 -7.36
N ARG A 273 -15.68 2.49 -6.40
CA ARG A 273 -16.04 3.89 -6.08
C ARG A 273 -14.84 4.70 -5.61
N CYS A 274 -13.98 4.13 -4.76
CA CYS A 274 -12.76 4.79 -4.32
C CYS A 274 -11.81 5.07 -5.50
N LEU A 275 -11.62 4.10 -6.39
CA LEU A 275 -10.75 4.28 -7.57
C LEU A 275 -11.31 5.31 -8.55
N GLU A 276 -12.63 5.34 -8.77
CA GLU A 276 -13.29 6.38 -9.57
C GLU A 276 -13.09 7.77 -8.95
N PHE A 277 -13.21 7.87 -7.63
CA PHE A 277 -12.96 9.10 -6.90
C PHE A 277 -11.52 9.58 -7.09
N ILE A 278 -10.54 8.70 -6.89
CA ILE A 278 -9.11 9.00 -7.07
C ILE A 278 -8.84 9.39 -8.54
N TYR A 279 -9.42 8.67 -9.50
CA TYR A 279 -9.19 8.93 -10.93
C TYR A 279 -9.69 10.31 -11.35
N ARG A 280 -10.84 10.76 -10.83
CA ARG A 280 -11.37 12.12 -11.09
C ARG A 280 -10.42 13.23 -10.61
N ARG A 281 -9.55 12.92 -9.65
CA ARG A 281 -8.56 13.85 -9.07
C ARG A 281 -7.17 13.70 -9.65
N TRP A 282 -6.95 12.69 -10.49
CA TRP A 282 -5.65 12.44 -11.11
C TRP A 282 -5.25 13.59 -12.04
N THR A 283 -4.05 14.13 -11.84
CA THR A 283 -3.52 15.22 -12.67
C THR A 283 -2.18 14.87 -13.30
N GLN A 284 -1.74 15.66 -14.28
CA GLN A 284 -0.41 15.51 -14.89
C GLN A 284 0.74 15.82 -13.93
N LYS A 285 0.47 16.48 -12.79
CA LYS A 285 1.44 16.75 -11.73
C LYS A 285 1.48 15.64 -10.67
N GLY A 286 0.49 14.75 -10.66
CA GLY A 286 0.30 13.75 -9.61
C GLY A 286 -0.91 14.05 -8.74
N LEU A 287 -0.90 13.47 -7.53
CA LEU A 287 -1.92 13.62 -6.50
C LEU A 287 -1.36 14.36 -5.28
N ALA A 288 -2.24 15.02 -4.57
CA ALA A 288 -2.04 15.50 -3.21
C ALA A 288 -3.00 14.76 -2.27
N HIS A 289 -2.80 14.92 -0.97
CA HIS A 289 -3.60 14.27 0.07
C HIS A 289 -5.10 14.61 0.04
N ASN A 290 -5.50 15.70 -0.62
CA ASN A 290 -6.89 16.06 -0.92
C ASN A 290 -7.03 16.88 -2.22
N ALA A 291 -8.26 17.23 -2.61
CA ALA A 291 -8.56 17.97 -3.84
C ALA A 291 -8.18 19.46 -3.82
N TYR A 292 -8.01 20.06 -2.65
CA TYR A 292 -7.77 21.50 -2.49
C TYR A 292 -6.28 21.84 -2.37
N CYS A 293 -5.47 20.89 -1.91
CA CYS A 293 -4.04 21.06 -1.77
C CYS A 293 -3.38 21.19 -3.15
N GLN A 294 -2.62 22.27 -3.34
CA GLN A 294 -1.92 22.54 -4.61
C GLN A 294 -0.55 21.85 -4.69
N VAL A 295 -0.07 21.29 -3.57
CA VAL A 295 1.23 20.66 -3.45
C VAL A 295 1.04 19.15 -3.49
N VAL A 296 1.50 18.54 -4.57
CA VAL A 296 1.51 17.08 -4.77
C VAL A 296 2.68 16.44 -4.04
N ASP A 297 2.52 15.17 -3.67
CA ASP A 297 3.56 14.35 -3.05
C ASP A 297 3.72 13.02 -3.80
N ILE A 298 4.93 12.45 -3.71
CA ILE A 298 5.25 11.22 -4.43
C ILE A 298 4.55 9.99 -3.81
N ASP A 299 4.14 10.04 -2.54
CA ASP A 299 3.55 8.88 -1.86
C ASP A 299 2.14 8.62 -2.39
N ASP A 300 1.25 9.61 -2.28
CA ASP A 300 -0.10 9.55 -2.81
C ASP A 300 -0.09 9.39 -4.34
N THR A 301 0.83 10.07 -5.04
CA THR A 301 0.99 9.89 -6.49
C THR A 301 1.38 8.46 -6.85
N SER A 302 2.32 7.84 -6.13
CA SER A 302 2.75 6.45 -6.37
C SER A 302 1.64 5.46 -6.07
N MET A 303 0.94 5.66 -4.96
CA MET A 303 -0.20 4.87 -4.54
C MET A 303 -1.32 4.94 -5.60
N GLY A 304 -1.69 6.15 -6.01
CA GLY A 304 -2.71 6.38 -7.03
C GLY A 304 -2.32 5.76 -8.36
N PHE A 305 -1.10 6.03 -8.84
CA PHE A 305 -0.59 5.46 -10.08
C PHE A 305 -0.73 3.94 -10.09
N ARG A 306 -0.20 3.27 -9.06
CA ARG A 306 -0.20 1.81 -8.96
C ARG A 306 -1.62 1.25 -8.91
N LEU A 307 -2.46 1.78 -8.02
CA LEU A 307 -3.82 1.27 -7.80
C LEU A 307 -4.70 1.48 -9.04
N LEU A 308 -4.67 2.68 -9.62
CA LEU A 308 -5.40 3.00 -10.86
C LEU A 308 -4.95 2.10 -12.01
N ARG A 309 -3.63 1.97 -12.21
CA ARG A 309 -3.07 1.16 -13.30
C ARG A 309 -3.41 -0.32 -13.15
N GLN A 310 -3.32 -0.88 -11.94
CA GLN A 310 -3.74 -2.27 -11.65
C GLN A 310 -5.22 -2.55 -11.93
N HIS A 311 -6.06 -1.51 -11.87
CA HIS A 311 -7.49 -1.61 -12.11
C HIS A 311 -7.91 -1.15 -13.52
N GLY A 312 -6.95 -0.91 -14.41
CA GLY A 312 -7.19 -0.66 -15.83
C GLY A 312 -7.50 0.81 -16.17
N TYR A 313 -7.27 1.74 -15.26
CA TYR A 313 -7.38 3.18 -15.54
C TYR A 313 -6.15 3.67 -16.28
N ASP A 314 -6.34 4.62 -17.19
CA ASP A 314 -5.26 5.23 -17.97
C ASP A 314 -4.56 6.33 -17.17
N VAL A 315 -3.34 6.02 -16.72
CA VAL A 315 -2.44 6.93 -16.00
C VAL A 315 -1.04 6.79 -16.57
N THR A 316 -0.33 7.91 -16.75
CA THR A 316 1.00 7.94 -17.37
C THR A 316 2.11 8.11 -16.33
N PRO A 317 3.29 7.48 -16.53
CA PRO A 317 4.43 7.58 -15.60
C PRO A 317 5.08 8.97 -15.60
N SER A 318 4.77 9.82 -16.57
CA SER A 318 5.34 11.17 -16.68
C SER A 318 5.14 12.03 -15.43
N VAL A 319 4.16 11.72 -14.59
CA VAL A 319 3.94 12.38 -13.29
C VAL A 319 5.19 12.32 -12.40
N PHE A 320 5.96 11.23 -12.46
CA PHE A 320 7.14 11.04 -11.62
C PHE A 320 8.29 12.01 -11.92
N LYS A 321 8.30 12.65 -13.10
CA LYS A 321 9.28 13.69 -13.46
C LYS A 321 9.19 14.92 -12.55
N HIS A 322 8.06 15.16 -11.92
CA HIS A 322 7.87 16.28 -10.99
C HIS A 322 8.65 16.09 -9.67
N PHE A 323 9.02 14.84 -9.36
CA PHE A 323 9.73 14.47 -8.14
C PHE A 323 11.20 14.12 -8.39
N GLU A 324 11.62 14.03 -9.65
CA GLU A 324 12.99 13.70 -10.05
C GLU A 324 13.90 14.93 -9.93
N THR A 325 15.03 14.78 -9.24
CA THR A 325 16.04 15.84 -9.12
C THR A 325 16.95 15.87 -10.35
N LYS A 326 17.68 16.97 -10.53
CA LYS A 326 18.70 17.08 -11.59
C LYS A 326 19.80 16.01 -11.46
N ASP A 327 20.04 15.51 -10.24
CA ASP A 327 21.04 14.49 -9.95
C ASP A 327 20.47 13.06 -10.05
N GLY A 328 19.21 12.89 -10.45
CA GLY A 328 18.55 11.59 -10.60
C GLY A 328 18.04 10.97 -9.30
N ASN A 329 17.97 11.75 -8.21
CA ASN A 329 17.32 11.35 -6.96
C ASN A 329 15.80 11.63 -7.03
N PHE A 330 15.06 11.21 -6.01
CA PHE A 330 13.63 11.51 -5.89
C PHE A 330 13.30 12.10 -4.52
N PHE A 331 12.43 13.10 -4.51
CA PHE A 331 11.90 13.75 -3.30
C PHE A 331 10.48 13.27 -2.96
N CYS A 332 10.09 13.40 -1.70
CA CYS A 332 8.70 13.24 -1.24
C CYS A 332 7.84 14.40 -1.74
N PHE A 333 8.28 15.64 -1.48
CA PHE A 333 7.66 16.86 -1.99
C PHE A 333 8.61 17.62 -2.92
N PRO A 334 8.11 18.25 -4.00
CA PRO A 334 8.93 19.14 -4.83
C PRO A 334 9.60 20.23 -3.99
N MET A 335 10.89 20.47 -4.27
CA MET A 335 11.74 21.46 -3.59
C MET A 335 12.06 21.18 -2.11
N GLU A 336 11.71 20.02 -1.56
CA GLU A 336 12.18 19.67 -0.23
C GLU A 336 13.70 19.46 -0.23
N THR A 337 14.33 19.75 0.91
CA THR A 337 15.78 19.58 1.10
C THR A 337 16.12 18.38 1.98
N ASN A 338 15.10 17.71 2.53
CA ASN A 338 15.28 16.55 3.40
C ASN A 338 15.65 15.31 2.59
N HIS A 339 16.28 14.35 3.26
CA HIS A 339 16.42 13.02 2.69
C HIS A 339 15.05 12.38 2.49
N ALA A 340 14.91 11.59 1.43
CA ALA A 340 13.70 10.81 1.17
C ALA A 340 13.34 9.92 2.39
N SER A 341 12.04 9.73 2.59
CA SER A 341 11.49 8.88 3.66
C SER A 341 11.24 7.44 3.16
N VAL A 342 11.09 6.49 4.07
CA VAL A 342 11.01 5.06 3.71
C VAL A 342 9.69 4.75 2.99
N THR A 343 8.55 5.21 3.51
CA THR A 343 7.23 4.87 2.95
C THR A 343 6.97 5.46 1.56
N PRO A 344 7.34 6.72 1.23
CA PRO A 344 7.13 7.22 -0.13
C PRO A 344 8.03 6.50 -1.15
N MET A 345 9.28 6.19 -0.78
CA MET A 345 10.20 5.43 -1.64
C MET A 345 9.77 3.97 -1.80
N TYR A 346 9.25 3.36 -0.74
CA TYR A 346 8.64 2.03 -0.79
C TYR A 346 7.45 1.98 -1.76
N ASN A 347 6.54 2.95 -1.68
CA ASN A 347 5.38 3.00 -2.58
C ASN A 347 5.77 3.33 -4.02
N THR A 348 6.75 4.21 -4.22
CA THR A 348 7.34 4.48 -5.54
C THR A 348 8.00 3.23 -6.12
N TYR A 349 8.72 2.45 -5.32
CA TYR A 349 9.29 1.17 -5.75
C TYR A 349 8.20 0.18 -6.16
N ARG A 350 7.12 0.05 -5.38
CA ARG A 350 5.95 -0.77 -5.75
C ARG A 350 5.30 -0.30 -7.04
N ALA A 351 5.14 1.01 -7.24
CA ALA A 351 4.58 1.60 -8.45
C ALA A 351 5.47 1.32 -9.68
N SER A 352 6.79 1.37 -9.51
CA SER A 352 7.76 1.12 -10.59
C SER A 352 7.69 -0.27 -11.21
N GLN A 353 7.05 -1.23 -10.54
CA GLN A 353 6.86 -2.59 -11.04
C GLN A 353 5.69 -2.73 -12.01
N PHE A 354 4.96 -1.64 -12.28
CA PHE A 354 3.85 -1.56 -13.25
C PHE A 354 4.21 -0.72 -14.47
N MET A 355 5.44 -0.87 -14.99
CA MET A 355 5.80 -0.33 -16.30
C MET A 355 5.09 -1.09 -17.42
N PHE A 356 4.61 -0.34 -18.41
CA PHE A 356 4.03 -0.84 -19.64
C PHE A 356 4.92 -0.52 -20.84
N PRO A 357 4.81 -1.27 -21.94
CA PRO A 357 5.57 -0.97 -23.15
C PRO A 357 5.24 0.42 -23.70
N GLY A 358 6.29 1.18 -24.00
CA GLY A 358 6.16 2.56 -24.48
C GLY A 358 6.07 3.63 -23.38
N ASP A 359 6.00 3.23 -22.10
CA ASP A 359 6.21 4.15 -20.98
C ASP A 359 7.58 4.84 -21.09
N ASP A 360 7.68 6.06 -20.57
CA ASP A 360 8.96 6.74 -20.47
C ASP A 360 9.85 6.12 -19.36
N ASP A 361 11.16 6.35 -19.46
CA ASP A 361 12.14 5.72 -18.57
C ASP A 361 12.14 6.33 -17.15
N VAL A 362 11.31 7.34 -16.84
CA VAL A 362 11.32 7.95 -15.50
C VAL A 362 10.89 6.96 -14.42
N LEU A 363 9.95 6.07 -14.73
CA LEU A 363 9.49 5.06 -13.79
C LEU A 363 10.58 4.00 -13.53
N ALA A 364 11.37 3.67 -14.54
CA ALA A 364 12.52 2.77 -14.40
C ALA A 364 13.64 3.41 -13.56
N ARG A 365 13.91 4.71 -13.75
CA ARG A 365 14.87 5.46 -12.92
C ARG A 365 14.40 5.55 -11.48
N ALA A 366 13.12 5.88 -11.24
CA ALA A 366 12.50 5.89 -9.92
C ALA A 366 12.63 4.53 -9.24
N GLY A 367 12.34 3.43 -9.96
CA GLY A 367 12.47 2.07 -9.45
C GLY A 367 13.90 1.72 -9.04
N ARG A 368 14.91 2.09 -9.84
CA ARG A 368 16.33 1.88 -9.51
C ARG A 368 16.75 2.67 -8.26
N TYR A 369 16.40 3.96 -8.21
CA TYR A 369 16.70 4.82 -7.08
C TYR A 369 16.06 4.30 -5.79
N CYS A 370 14.75 4.05 -5.81
CA CYS A 370 14.00 3.63 -4.62
C CYS A 370 14.48 2.27 -4.12
N ARG A 371 14.77 1.32 -5.02
CA ARG A 371 15.34 0.02 -4.62
C ARG A 371 16.68 0.18 -3.90
N ALA A 372 17.59 0.97 -4.47
CA ALA A 372 18.91 1.21 -3.87
C ALA A 372 18.79 1.92 -2.51
N PHE A 373 17.89 2.91 -2.42
CA PHE A 373 17.57 3.60 -1.16
C PHE A 373 17.08 2.63 -0.09
N LEU A 374 16.09 1.78 -0.40
CA LEU A 374 15.53 0.83 0.56
C LEU A 374 16.56 -0.23 1.01
N GLN A 375 17.42 -0.69 0.10
CA GLN A 375 18.51 -1.62 0.42
C GLN A 375 19.56 -0.97 1.34
N GLU A 376 19.91 0.30 1.11
CA GLU A 376 20.81 1.04 2.01
C GLU A 376 20.18 1.17 3.40
N ARG A 377 18.92 1.59 3.49
CA ARG A 377 18.21 1.71 4.78
C ARG A 377 18.10 0.39 5.50
N GLN A 378 17.86 -0.71 4.78
CA GLN A 378 17.84 -2.07 5.35
C GLN A 378 19.22 -2.44 5.91
N ALA A 379 20.29 -2.25 5.13
CA ALA A 379 21.66 -2.58 5.55
C ALA A 379 22.15 -1.72 6.73
N SER A 380 21.67 -0.49 6.82
CA SER A 380 21.99 0.46 7.90
C SER A 380 21.08 0.35 9.13
N ASN A 381 20.10 -0.58 9.15
CA ASN A 381 19.06 -0.68 10.18
C ASN A 381 18.30 0.65 10.43
N LYS A 382 17.93 1.32 9.34
CA LYS A 382 17.22 2.62 9.33
C LYS A 382 15.90 2.54 8.57
N LEU A 383 15.19 1.42 8.69
CA LEU A 383 13.84 1.24 8.14
C LEU A 383 12.76 1.78 9.10
N HIS A 384 13.03 2.95 9.67
CA HIS A 384 12.04 3.74 10.40
C HIS A 384 11.55 4.85 9.47
N ASP A 385 10.25 5.15 9.53
CA ASP A 385 9.66 6.17 8.69
C ASP A 385 9.35 7.45 9.47
N LYS A 386 9.49 8.58 8.79
CA LYS A 386 9.22 9.90 9.36
C LYS A 386 7.73 10.16 9.59
N TRP A 387 6.86 9.52 8.82
CA TRP A 387 5.44 9.86 8.70
C TRP A 387 4.54 8.85 9.41
N ILE A 388 5.07 7.70 9.82
CA ILE A 388 4.28 6.63 10.44
C ILE A 388 5.14 5.72 11.33
N ILE A 389 4.58 5.37 12.48
CA ILE A 389 5.05 4.31 13.38
C ILE A 389 4.16 3.09 13.13
N THR A 390 4.73 2.06 12.54
CA THR A 390 4.01 0.83 12.18
C THR A 390 4.51 -0.36 12.99
N LYS A 391 3.70 -1.42 13.03
CA LYS A 391 4.08 -2.68 13.65
C LYS A 391 5.32 -3.35 13.02
N ASP A 392 5.44 -3.39 11.68
CA ASP A 392 6.57 -4.07 11.00
C ASP A 392 6.87 -3.54 9.59
N LEU A 393 7.22 -2.25 9.46
CA LEU A 393 7.68 -1.67 8.18
C LEU A 393 8.90 -2.42 7.62
N SER A 394 9.80 -2.87 8.50
CA SER A 394 10.98 -3.65 8.11
C SER A 394 10.61 -4.89 7.31
N GLY A 395 9.67 -5.70 7.82
CA GLY A 395 9.21 -6.90 7.14
C GLY A 395 8.46 -6.61 5.84
N GLU A 396 7.71 -5.50 5.78
CA GLU A 396 7.05 -5.07 4.54
C GLU A 396 8.05 -4.74 3.43
N VAL A 397 9.10 -3.98 3.77
CA VAL A 397 10.17 -3.60 2.84
C VAL A 397 11.00 -4.81 2.45
N GLU A 398 11.40 -5.64 3.42
CA GLU A 398 12.18 -6.86 3.16
C GLU A 398 11.45 -7.81 2.21
N TYR A 399 10.15 -8.08 2.48
CA TYR A 399 9.36 -8.95 1.61
C TYR A 399 9.30 -8.39 0.18
N THR A 400 9.07 -7.10 0.02
CA THR A 400 8.94 -6.48 -1.31
C THR A 400 10.27 -6.43 -2.08
N LEU A 401 11.40 -6.25 -1.39
CA LEU A 401 12.74 -6.31 -2.01
C LEU A 401 13.10 -7.74 -2.44
N ASN A 402 12.70 -8.74 -1.67
CA ASN A 402 12.98 -10.15 -1.94
C ASN A 402 12.04 -10.74 -3.00
N PHE A 403 10.78 -10.29 -3.03
CA PHE A 403 9.74 -10.80 -3.91
C PHE A 403 9.14 -9.66 -4.75
N PRO A 404 9.70 -9.36 -5.94
CA PRO A 404 9.09 -8.39 -6.84
C PRO A 404 7.66 -8.84 -7.20
N TRP A 405 6.80 -7.92 -7.63
CA TRP A 405 5.39 -8.16 -7.96
C TRP A 405 5.16 -9.38 -8.86
N LYS A 406 6.03 -9.59 -9.86
CA LYS A 406 6.00 -10.75 -10.76
C LYS A 406 6.25 -12.09 -10.06
N ALA A 407 6.94 -12.09 -8.92
CA ALA A 407 7.19 -13.24 -8.06
C ALA A 407 6.29 -13.29 -6.80
N SER A 408 5.61 -12.20 -6.43
CA SER A 408 4.73 -12.15 -5.24
C SER A 408 3.37 -12.79 -5.54
N LEU A 409 3.10 -13.98 -4.97
CA LEU A 409 1.78 -14.63 -5.10
C LEU A 409 0.81 -14.11 -4.02
N SER A 410 -0.46 -13.94 -4.38
CA SER A 410 -1.44 -13.22 -3.56
C SER A 410 -1.56 -13.75 -2.12
N ARG A 411 -1.69 -15.07 -1.92
CA ARG A 411 -1.81 -15.62 -0.56
C ARG A 411 -0.50 -15.61 0.23
N ILE A 412 0.66 -15.56 -0.42
CA ILE A 412 1.94 -15.41 0.26
C ILE A 412 2.05 -13.99 0.81
N GLU A 413 1.81 -12.98 -0.03
CA GLU A 413 1.83 -11.57 0.36
C GLU A 413 0.82 -11.30 1.48
N THR A 414 -0.42 -11.75 1.32
CA THR A 414 -1.43 -11.64 2.39
C THR A 414 -0.96 -12.32 3.67
N ARG A 415 -0.38 -13.52 3.59
CA ARG A 415 0.08 -14.23 4.79
C ARG A 415 1.15 -13.44 5.53
N MET A 416 2.10 -12.82 4.83
CA MET A 416 3.10 -11.96 5.47
C MET A 416 2.45 -10.70 6.04
N TYR A 417 1.54 -10.09 5.28
CA TYR A 417 0.92 -8.84 5.69
C TYR A 417 0.00 -8.94 6.91
N LEU A 418 -0.62 -10.11 7.15
CA LEU A 418 -1.37 -10.38 8.38
C LEU A 418 -0.50 -10.28 9.65
N ASP A 419 0.80 -10.57 9.54
CA ASP A 419 1.74 -10.42 10.65
C ASP A 419 2.25 -8.96 10.76
N GLN A 420 2.21 -8.19 9.67
CA GLN A 420 2.82 -6.86 9.55
C GLN A 420 1.85 -5.71 9.84
N TYR A 421 0.58 -5.84 9.46
CA TYR A 421 -0.43 -4.80 9.68
C TYR A 421 -0.70 -4.60 11.18
N GLY A 422 -0.59 -3.35 11.66
CA GLY A 422 -0.75 -3.02 13.08
C GLY A 422 -2.20 -2.91 13.56
N GLY A 423 -3.18 -2.87 12.66
CA GLY A 423 -4.56 -2.61 13.08
C GLY A 423 -4.67 -1.21 13.68
N ASN A 424 -5.30 -1.05 14.83
CA ASN A 424 -5.40 0.26 15.49
C ASN A 424 -4.09 0.76 16.11
N THR A 425 -3.02 -0.05 16.16
CA THR A 425 -1.78 0.36 16.82
C THR A 425 -0.89 1.25 15.95
N ASP A 426 -1.07 1.23 14.63
CA ASP A 426 -0.31 2.09 13.72
C ASP A 426 -0.62 3.58 14.01
N VAL A 427 0.43 4.38 14.15
CA VAL A 427 0.35 5.81 14.50
C VAL A 427 0.92 6.62 13.36
N TRP A 428 0.21 7.63 12.89
CA TRP A 428 0.71 8.55 11.87
C TRP A 428 1.30 9.81 12.52
N ILE A 429 2.27 10.41 11.84
CA ILE A 429 3.00 11.58 12.34
C ILE A 429 2.77 12.75 11.36
N ALA A 430 2.22 13.84 11.88
CA ALA A 430 2.21 15.16 11.22
C ALA A 430 2.71 16.20 12.23
N LYS A 431 1.96 17.29 12.49
CA LYS A 431 2.29 18.23 13.59
C LYS A 431 2.25 17.58 14.97
N VAL A 432 1.39 16.58 15.08
CA VAL A 432 1.13 15.74 16.24
C VAL A 432 0.94 14.30 15.75
N LEU A 433 0.84 13.37 16.69
CA LEU A 433 0.41 12.01 16.41
C LEU A 433 -1.08 12.00 16.04
N TYR A 434 -1.43 11.21 15.02
CA TYR A 434 -2.82 11.03 14.61
C TYR A 434 -3.11 9.59 14.18
N ARG A 435 -4.40 9.26 14.10
CA ARG A 435 -4.95 7.96 13.70
C ARG A 435 -5.84 8.12 12.50
N MET A 436 -5.81 7.14 11.60
CA MET A 436 -6.69 7.04 10.44
C MET A 436 -7.55 5.80 10.59
N ASN A 437 -8.69 5.93 11.25
CA ASN A 437 -9.50 4.80 11.72
C ASN A 437 -10.05 3.92 10.58
N LEU A 438 -10.26 4.49 9.39
CA LEU A 438 -10.67 3.74 8.19
C LEU A 438 -9.50 3.02 7.51
N VAL A 439 -8.26 3.44 7.77
CA VAL A 439 -7.05 2.82 7.21
C VAL A 439 -6.49 1.76 8.16
N SER A 440 -6.47 2.05 9.45
CA SER A 440 -5.75 1.30 10.49
C SER A 440 -6.73 0.91 11.60
N ASN A 441 -7.30 -0.31 11.51
CA ASN A 441 -8.27 -0.79 12.50
C ASN A 441 -8.25 -2.31 12.67
N ASP A 442 -8.66 -2.75 13.86
CA ASP A 442 -8.67 -4.16 14.24
C ASP A 442 -9.76 -4.97 13.54
N MET A 443 -10.83 -4.33 13.06
CA MET A 443 -11.92 -5.01 12.36
C MET A 443 -11.41 -5.60 11.04
N TYR A 444 -10.62 -4.85 10.28
CA TYR A 444 -9.98 -5.32 9.06
C TYR A 444 -9.07 -6.51 9.34
N LEU A 445 -8.22 -6.42 10.37
CA LEU A 445 -7.31 -7.51 10.74
C LEU A 445 -8.07 -8.74 11.21
N LYS A 446 -9.09 -8.57 12.05
CA LYS A 446 -9.93 -9.66 12.56
C LYS A 446 -10.61 -10.41 11.41
N MET A 447 -11.25 -9.67 10.49
CA MET A 447 -11.88 -10.26 9.31
C MET A 447 -10.86 -10.96 8.43
N ALA A 448 -9.72 -10.33 8.15
CA ALA A 448 -8.69 -10.91 7.28
C ALA A 448 -8.10 -12.21 7.85
N LYS A 449 -7.89 -12.28 9.17
CA LYS A 449 -7.48 -13.53 9.83
C LYS A 449 -8.54 -14.61 9.74
N ALA A 450 -9.82 -14.28 9.93
CA ALA A 450 -10.92 -15.22 9.79
C ALA A 450 -11.05 -15.76 8.36
N ASP A 451 -10.98 -14.87 7.37
CA ASP A 451 -11.00 -15.20 5.94
C ASP A 451 -9.83 -16.11 5.54
N PHE A 452 -8.63 -15.81 6.04
CA PHE A 452 -7.44 -16.60 5.77
C PHE A 452 -7.49 -17.99 6.43
N ARG A 453 -8.02 -18.10 7.66
CA ARG A 453 -8.24 -19.40 8.32
C ARG A 453 -9.19 -20.30 7.52
N GLU A 454 -10.25 -19.73 6.96
CA GLU A 454 -11.16 -20.50 6.10
C GLU A 454 -10.47 -20.97 4.82
N TYR A 455 -9.66 -20.11 4.18
CA TYR A 455 -8.78 -20.51 3.09
C TYR A 455 -7.86 -21.67 3.49
N GLN A 456 -7.17 -21.60 4.64
CA GLN A 456 -6.29 -22.68 5.11
C GLN A 456 -7.05 -23.99 5.34
N ARG A 457 -8.24 -23.91 5.96
CA ARG A 457 -9.09 -25.07 6.21
C ARG A 457 -9.49 -25.77 4.92
N LEU A 458 -9.99 -25.01 3.94
CA LEU A 458 -10.34 -25.53 2.62
C LEU A 458 -9.12 -26.10 1.91
N SER A 459 -7.98 -25.42 1.98
CA SER A 459 -6.77 -25.88 1.32
C SER A 459 -6.22 -27.19 1.87
N ARG A 460 -6.27 -27.41 3.18
CA ARG A 460 -5.90 -28.69 3.80
C ARG A 460 -6.84 -29.81 3.38
N LEU A 461 -8.14 -29.54 3.27
CA LEU A 461 -9.14 -30.50 2.82
C LEU A 461 -8.94 -30.90 1.35
N GLU A 462 -8.78 -29.90 0.48
CA GLU A 462 -8.51 -30.08 -0.94
C GLU A 462 -7.19 -30.83 -1.16
N TRP A 463 -6.13 -30.47 -0.45
CA TRP A 463 -4.85 -31.17 -0.48
C TRP A 463 -4.99 -32.64 -0.08
N ASN A 464 -5.71 -32.95 1.00
CA ASN A 464 -5.95 -34.33 1.41
C ASN A 464 -6.67 -35.13 0.31
N GLY A 465 -7.65 -34.51 -0.36
CA GLY A 465 -8.34 -35.10 -1.51
C GLY A 465 -7.40 -35.36 -2.69
N LEU A 466 -6.56 -34.38 -3.04
CA LEU A 466 -5.57 -34.50 -4.11
C LEU A 466 -4.54 -35.58 -3.81
N ARG A 467 -4.04 -35.65 -2.58
CA ARG A 467 -3.10 -36.69 -2.13
C ARG A 467 -3.69 -38.09 -2.24
N LYS A 468 -4.95 -38.28 -1.83
CA LYS A 468 -5.65 -39.56 -1.99
C LYS A 468 -5.82 -39.93 -3.47
N TRP A 469 -6.17 -38.97 -4.32
CA TRP A 469 -6.26 -39.16 -5.76
C TRP A 469 -4.91 -39.56 -6.37
N TYR A 470 -3.82 -38.88 -6.00
CA TYR A 470 -2.47 -39.19 -6.46
C TYR A 470 -2.07 -40.64 -6.12
N LEU A 471 -2.28 -41.06 -4.87
CA LEU A 471 -1.95 -42.41 -4.41
C LEU A 471 -2.80 -43.50 -5.08
N ARG A 472 -4.12 -43.24 -5.24
CA ARG A 472 -5.06 -44.18 -5.86
C ARG A 472 -4.73 -44.47 -7.33
N ASN A 473 -4.17 -43.50 -8.03
CA ASN A 473 -3.76 -43.65 -9.44
C ASN A 473 -2.31 -44.12 -9.60
N HIS A 474 -1.62 -44.47 -8.51
CA HIS A 474 -0.24 -44.97 -8.51
C HIS A 474 0.76 -44.04 -9.23
N LEU A 475 0.53 -42.73 -9.22
CA LEU A 475 1.34 -41.75 -9.96
C LEU A 475 2.80 -41.69 -9.48
N GLN A 476 3.09 -42.19 -8.27
CA GLN A 476 4.47 -42.39 -7.80
C GLN A 476 5.31 -43.31 -8.71
N ARG A 477 4.68 -44.20 -9.48
CA ARG A 477 5.38 -45.10 -10.41
C ARG A 477 5.92 -44.38 -11.65
N TYR A 478 5.44 -43.17 -11.92
CA TYR A 478 5.74 -42.42 -13.14
C TYR A 478 6.55 -41.15 -12.89
N GLY A 479 7.20 -41.01 -11.71
CA GLY A 479 8.19 -39.95 -11.47
C GLY A 479 7.72 -38.73 -10.68
N GLY A 480 6.42 -38.54 -10.45
CA GLY A 480 5.90 -37.48 -9.56
C GLY A 480 6.02 -37.87 -8.07
N THR A 481 6.14 -36.90 -7.17
CA THR A 481 6.23 -37.13 -5.71
C THR A 481 5.05 -36.50 -4.96
N PRO A 482 4.73 -36.94 -3.73
CA PRO A 482 3.78 -36.21 -2.89
C PRO A 482 4.19 -34.75 -2.67
N LYS A 483 5.50 -34.46 -2.69
CA LYS A 483 6.03 -33.09 -2.59
C LYS A 483 5.68 -32.27 -3.84
N SER A 484 5.95 -32.78 -5.04
CA SER A 484 5.62 -32.06 -6.29
C SER A 484 4.12 -31.83 -6.45
N ALA A 485 3.29 -32.79 -6.03
CA ALA A 485 1.83 -32.63 -5.99
C ALA A 485 1.38 -31.53 -5.01
N LEU A 486 2.01 -31.45 -3.83
CA LEU A 486 1.73 -30.38 -2.86
C LEU A 486 2.18 -29.02 -3.39
N THR A 487 3.36 -28.93 -3.99
CA THR A 487 3.85 -27.70 -4.61
C THR A 487 2.93 -27.24 -5.74
N ALA A 488 2.49 -28.13 -6.62
CA ALA A 488 1.53 -27.80 -7.68
C ALA A 488 0.21 -27.26 -7.12
N TYR A 489 -0.32 -27.91 -6.07
CA TYR A 489 -1.52 -27.44 -5.38
C TYR A 489 -1.31 -26.07 -4.71
N PHE A 490 -0.17 -25.89 -4.05
CA PHE A 490 0.19 -24.62 -3.41
C PHE A 490 0.26 -23.48 -4.44
N LEU A 491 0.95 -23.67 -5.56
CA LEU A 491 1.06 -22.66 -6.62
C LEU A 491 -0.31 -22.27 -7.19
N ALA A 492 -1.20 -23.23 -7.40
CA ALA A 492 -2.56 -22.97 -7.85
C ALA A 492 -3.37 -22.21 -6.78
N SER A 493 -3.35 -22.71 -5.53
CA SER A 493 -4.15 -22.14 -4.43
C SER A 493 -3.65 -20.80 -3.92
N ALA A 494 -2.37 -20.48 -4.08
CA ALA A 494 -1.81 -19.18 -3.70
C ALA A 494 -2.22 -18.05 -4.66
N ASN A 495 -2.64 -18.40 -5.88
CA ASN A 495 -3.14 -17.46 -6.90
C ASN A 495 -4.68 -17.43 -6.98
N ILE A 496 -5.33 -18.60 -6.99
CA ILE A 496 -6.79 -18.75 -7.08
C ILE A 496 -7.29 -19.25 -5.73
N PHE A 497 -7.63 -18.35 -4.81
CA PHE A 497 -7.89 -18.70 -3.40
C PHE A 497 -9.38 -18.66 -3.01
N GLU A 498 -10.25 -18.22 -3.91
CA GLU A 498 -11.67 -18.04 -3.66
C GLU A 498 -12.35 -19.42 -3.46
N PRO A 499 -13.20 -19.59 -2.43
CA PRO A 499 -13.84 -20.87 -2.14
C PRO A 499 -14.62 -21.45 -3.33
N SER A 500 -15.31 -20.61 -4.10
CA SER A 500 -16.10 -20.99 -5.29
C SER A 500 -15.26 -21.52 -6.45
N ARG A 501 -13.93 -21.31 -6.44
CA ARG A 501 -13.02 -21.64 -7.56
C ARG A 501 -12.16 -22.87 -7.27
N ALA A 502 -12.61 -23.76 -6.38
CA ALA A 502 -11.91 -25.01 -6.03
C ALA A 502 -11.64 -25.91 -7.24
N ALA A 503 -12.58 -25.99 -8.19
CA ALA A 503 -12.41 -26.78 -9.40
C ALA A 503 -11.22 -26.31 -10.25
N GLU A 504 -11.01 -24.99 -10.37
CA GLU A 504 -9.89 -24.39 -11.09
C GLU A 504 -8.55 -24.74 -10.43
N ARG A 505 -8.45 -24.60 -9.11
CA ARG A 505 -7.23 -24.99 -8.35
C ARG A 505 -6.91 -26.48 -8.50
N LEU A 506 -7.92 -27.33 -8.32
CA LEU A 506 -7.75 -28.77 -8.30
C LEU A 506 -7.39 -29.30 -9.69
N VAL A 507 -8.00 -28.76 -10.76
CA VAL A 507 -7.64 -29.18 -12.11
C VAL A 507 -6.24 -28.74 -12.48
N TRP A 508 -5.83 -27.52 -12.12
CA TRP A 508 -4.46 -27.06 -12.30
C TRP A 508 -3.48 -28.03 -11.63
N ALA A 509 -3.66 -28.31 -10.34
CA ALA A 509 -2.78 -29.20 -9.60
C ALA A 509 -2.73 -30.62 -10.19
N ARG A 510 -3.87 -31.18 -10.60
CA ARG A 510 -3.93 -32.51 -11.24
C ARG A 510 -3.21 -32.54 -12.57
N VAL A 511 -3.41 -31.53 -13.40
CA VAL A 511 -2.74 -31.42 -14.71
C VAL A 511 -1.25 -31.29 -14.55
N ALA A 512 -0.77 -30.52 -13.56
CA ALA A 512 0.66 -30.41 -13.26
C ALA A 512 1.28 -31.77 -12.91
N VAL A 513 0.62 -32.54 -12.03
CA VAL A 513 1.07 -33.88 -11.63
C VAL A 513 1.05 -34.85 -12.82
N LEU A 514 0.02 -34.81 -13.66
CA LEU A 514 -0.08 -35.67 -14.84
C LEU A 514 0.97 -35.31 -15.90
N ALA A 515 1.18 -34.02 -16.15
CA ALA A 515 2.19 -33.55 -17.10
C ALA A 515 3.59 -33.98 -16.63
N GLU A 516 3.91 -33.83 -15.34
CA GLU A 516 5.17 -34.32 -14.75
C GLU A 516 5.33 -35.84 -14.96
N ALA A 517 4.29 -36.62 -14.69
CA ALA A 517 4.32 -38.07 -14.86
C ALA A 517 4.55 -38.49 -16.32
N VAL A 518 3.88 -37.84 -17.27
CA VAL A 518 4.05 -38.10 -18.71
C VAL A 518 5.45 -37.69 -19.16
N THR A 519 5.93 -36.52 -18.74
CA THR A 519 7.28 -36.03 -19.02
C THR A 519 8.36 -36.98 -18.52
N ALA A 520 8.26 -37.43 -17.27
CA ALA A 520 9.21 -38.36 -16.69
C ALA A 520 9.19 -39.72 -17.42
N HIS A 521 8.00 -40.21 -17.79
CA HIS A 521 7.86 -41.42 -18.58
C HIS A 521 8.53 -41.29 -19.97
N PHE A 522 8.25 -40.22 -20.71
CA PHE A 522 8.85 -39.97 -22.03
C PHE A 522 10.37 -39.81 -21.98
N ARG A 523 10.90 -39.13 -20.96
CA ARG A 523 12.35 -39.05 -20.76
C ARG A 523 12.97 -40.41 -20.49
N HIS A 524 12.28 -41.29 -19.75
CA HIS A 524 12.75 -42.65 -19.49
C HIS A 524 12.78 -43.52 -20.75
N ILE A 525 11.78 -43.39 -21.64
CA ILE A 525 11.69 -44.21 -22.87
C ILE A 525 12.42 -43.62 -24.08
N GLY A 526 13.15 -42.51 -23.93
CA GLY A 526 13.97 -41.92 -24.99
C GLY A 526 13.24 -40.98 -25.95
N GLY A 527 12.14 -40.34 -25.49
CA GLY A 527 11.24 -39.53 -26.30
C GLY A 527 9.97 -40.30 -26.67
N PRO A 528 9.05 -39.71 -27.45
CA PRO A 528 7.88 -40.43 -27.96
C PRO A 528 8.30 -41.44 -29.04
N CYS A 529 9.06 -42.47 -28.68
CA CYS A 529 9.35 -43.58 -29.59
C CYS A 529 8.00 -44.24 -29.97
N TYR A 530 7.69 -44.31 -31.28
CA TYR A 530 6.41 -44.76 -31.85
C TYR A 530 5.24 -43.75 -31.69
N SER A 531 5.47 -42.53 -32.17
CA SER A 531 4.91 -41.25 -31.73
C SER A 531 3.41 -40.94 -31.92
N THR A 532 2.63 -41.73 -32.65
CA THR A 532 1.18 -41.47 -32.83
C THR A 532 0.29 -42.46 -32.09
N GLU A 533 0.63 -43.75 -32.11
CA GLU A 533 -0.18 -44.81 -31.47
C GLU A 533 -0.09 -44.74 -29.94
N ASN A 534 1.11 -44.57 -29.39
CA ASN A 534 1.30 -44.36 -27.95
C ASN A 534 0.65 -43.05 -27.46
N LEU A 535 0.57 -42.04 -28.32
CA LEU A 535 -0.07 -40.74 -28.04
C LEU A 535 -1.60 -40.90 -28.00
N GLU A 536 -2.18 -41.61 -28.96
CA GLU A 536 -3.61 -41.92 -28.99
C GLU A 536 -4.02 -42.83 -27.82
N GLU A 537 -3.18 -43.79 -27.45
CA GLU A 537 -3.39 -44.66 -26.29
C GLU A 537 -3.32 -43.88 -24.96
N LEU A 538 -2.39 -42.92 -24.82
CA LEU A 538 -2.32 -41.99 -23.69
C LEU A 538 -3.53 -41.05 -23.64
N ILE A 539 -3.95 -40.50 -24.79
CA ILE A 539 -5.16 -39.67 -24.91
C ILE A 539 -6.43 -40.45 -24.52
N ASN A 540 -6.48 -41.75 -24.83
CA ASN A 540 -7.57 -42.64 -24.44
C ASN A 540 -7.51 -43.06 -22.95
N LEU A 541 -6.31 -43.17 -22.37
CA LEU A 541 -6.08 -43.41 -20.94
C LEU A 541 -6.55 -42.24 -20.09
N VAL A 542 -6.42 -41.01 -20.58
CA VAL A 542 -7.02 -39.83 -19.96
C VAL A 542 -8.52 -39.79 -20.33
N SER A 543 -9.28 -40.74 -19.81
CA SER A 543 -10.73 -40.82 -20.01
C SER A 543 -11.42 -39.60 -19.43
N PHE A 544 -12.02 -38.88 -20.34
CA PHE A 544 -12.52 -37.54 -20.24
C PHE A 544 -13.93 -37.65 -20.83
N GLY A 545 -14.99 -37.60 -20.00
CA GLY A 545 -16.40 -37.83 -20.40
C GLY A 545 -16.97 -36.82 -21.41
N ASP A 546 -18.30 -36.66 -21.51
CA ASP A 546 -18.91 -35.87 -22.60
C ASP A 546 -18.71 -34.34 -22.54
N ALA A 547 -18.19 -33.78 -21.45
CA ALA A 547 -17.75 -32.37 -21.37
C ALA A 547 -16.40 -32.06 -22.07
N PHE A 548 -15.77 -33.03 -22.76
CA PHE A 548 -14.31 -33.06 -22.89
C PHE A 548 -13.68 -32.98 -24.30
N GLY A 549 -14.39 -32.52 -25.33
CA GLY A 549 -13.76 -32.24 -26.63
C GLY A 549 -12.58 -31.26 -26.53
N GLY A 550 -12.76 -30.17 -25.77
CA GLY A 550 -11.73 -29.15 -25.57
C GLY A 550 -10.55 -29.59 -24.70
N LEU A 551 -10.79 -30.41 -23.65
CA LEU A 551 -9.72 -30.93 -22.79
C LEU A 551 -8.84 -31.93 -23.54
N ARG A 552 -9.47 -32.83 -24.32
CA ARG A 552 -8.75 -33.74 -25.20
C ARG A 552 -7.86 -32.97 -26.17
N GLU A 553 -8.40 -31.91 -26.78
CA GLU A 553 -7.64 -31.09 -27.72
C GLU A 553 -6.48 -30.33 -27.06
N ALA A 554 -6.67 -29.79 -25.85
CA ALA A 554 -5.59 -29.13 -25.11
C ALA A 554 -4.43 -30.08 -24.79
N TRP A 555 -4.72 -31.29 -24.32
CA TRP A 555 -3.73 -32.33 -24.08
C TRP A 555 -3.07 -32.82 -25.37
N LYS A 556 -3.84 -33.01 -26.44
CA LYS A 556 -3.31 -33.36 -27.76
C LYS A 556 -2.31 -32.32 -28.25
N GLN A 557 -2.63 -31.03 -28.15
CA GLN A 557 -1.71 -29.96 -28.57
C GLN A 557 -0.44 -29.93 -27.72
N TRP A 558 -0.56 -30.11 -26.40
CA TRP A 558 0.60 -30.23 -25.51
C TRP A 558 1.49 -31.41 -25.90
N LEU A 559 0.92 -32.59 -26.15
CA LEU A 559 1.62 -33.79 -26.57
C LEU A 559 2.27 -33.64 -27.96
N MET A 560 1.60 -33.03 -28.93
CA MET A 560 2.16 -32.80 -30.27
C MET A 560 3.36 -31.84 -30.22
N ALA A 561 3.39 -30.89 -29.29
CA ALA A 561 4.53 -29.99 -29.11
C ALA A 561 5.83 -30.74 -28.75
N TRP A 562 5.74 -31.92 -28.12
CA TRP A 562 6.89 -32.80 -27.88
C TRP A 562 7.51 -33.33 -29.17
N THR A 563 6.69 -33.63 -30.19
CA THR A 563 7.14 -34.21 -31.47
C THR A 563 7.71 -33.18 -32.45
N ALA A 564 7.32 -31.90 -32.35
CA ALA A 564 7.68 -30.88 -33.33
C ALA A 564 9.06 -30.23 -33.13
N LYS A 565 9.72 -30.45 -31.96
CA LYS A 565 10.96 -29.76 -31.55
C LYS A 565 12.22 -30.65 -31.52
N GLU A 566 12.21 -31.81 -32.17
CA GLU A 566 13.39 -32.69 -32.27
C GLU A 566 14.62 -32.04 -32.96
N SER A 567 14.49 -30.86 -33.57
CA SER A 567 15.60 -30.16 -34.23
C SER A 567 16.44 -29.23 -33.33
N HIS A 568 15.95 -28.78 -32.16
CA HIS A 568 16.67 -27.80 -31.32
C HIS A 568 16.43 -27.99 -29.80
N GLY A 569 17.06 -29.01 -29.21
CA GLY A 569 17.70 -28.92 -27.87
C GLY A 569 16.87 -28.80 -26.58
N SER A 570 15.54 -28.67 -26.59
CA SER A 570 14.73 -28.78 -25.35
C SER A 570 13.37 -29.43 -25.64
N VAL A 571 13.14 -30.59 -25.03
CA VAL A 571 12.13 -31.60 -25.40
C VAL A 571 10.97 -31.60 -24.39
N ASP A 572 10.38 -30.45 -24.07
CA ASP A 572 9.19 -30.39 -23.21
C ASP A 572 8.01 -29.67 -23.90
N GLY A 573 6.79 -30.18 -23.70
CA GLY A 573 5.54 -29.55 -24.14
C GLY A 573 5.21 -28.29 -23.34
N ASP A 574 4.35 -27.43 -23.90
CA ASP A 574 4.00 -26.13 -23.31
C ASP A 574 3.03 -26.26 -22.12
N THR A 575 3.56 -26.61 -20.96
CA THR A 575 2.78 -26.87 -19.74
C THR A 575 2.04 -25.63 -19.24
N SER A 576 2.55 -24.41 -19.46
CA SER A 576 1.86 -23.19 -19.03
C SER A 576 0.56 -22.97 -19.81
N LEU A 577 0.58 -23.18 -21.13
CA LEU A 577 -0.65 -23.13 -21.95
C LEU A 577 -1.62 -24.26 -21.62
N LEU A 578 -1.12 -25.46 -21.31
CA LEU A 578 -1.97 -26.55 -20.85
C LEU A 578 -2.71 -26.19 -19.56
N PHE A 579 -2.04 -25.52 -18.61
CA PHE A 579 -2.68 -25.02 -17.39
C PHE A 579 -3.77 -23.99 -17.72
N VAL A 580 -3.45 -22.93 -18.45
CA VAL A 580 -4.42 -21.88 -18.78
C VAL A 580 -5.66 -22.46 -19.45
N ARG A 581 -5.48 -23.25 -20.51
CA ARG A 581 -6.61 -23.82 -21.26
C ARG A 581 -7.45 -24.73 -20.39
N THR A 582 -6.82 -25.56 -19.57
CA THR A 582 -7.57 -26.48 -18.71
C THR A 582 -8.36 -25.73 -17.63
N ILE A 583 -7.77 -24.69 -17.02
CA ILE A 583 -8.45 -23.83 -16.04
C ILE A 583 -9.65 -23.15 -16.69
N GLU A 584 -9.49 -22.56 -17.87
CA GLU A 584 -10.56 -21.86 -18.58
C GLU A 584 -11.68 -22.80 -19.07
N ILE A 585 -11.36 -24.05 -19.45
CA ILE A 585 -12.38 -25.05 -19.81
C ILE A 585 -13.19 -25.45 -18.56
N VAL A 586 -12.50 -25.76 -17.46
CA VAL A 586 -13.15 -26.22 -16.22
C VAL A 586 -13.96 -25.12 -15.55
N SER A 587 -13.54 -23.86 -15.68
CA SER A 587 -14.32 -22.73 -15.21
C SER A 587 -15.55 -22.43 -16.06
N GLY A 588 -15.70 -23.07 -17.23
CA GLY A 588 -16.78 -22.82 -18.18
C GLY A 588 -16.64 -21.50 -18.94
N ARG A 589 -15.47 -20.82 -18.86
CA ARG A 589 -15.21 -19.54 -19.54
C ARG A 589 -14.84 -19.70 -21.02
N ILE A 590 -14.65 -20.93 -21.50
CA ILE A 590 -14.49 -21.22 -22.94
C ILE A 590 -15.86 -21.51 -23.59
N ALA A 591 -16.49 -20.48 -24.14
CA ALA A 591 -17.60 -20.61 -25.08
C ALA A 591 -17.10 -20.42 -26.52
N SER A 592 -17.56 -21.27 -27.46
CA SER A 592 -17.13 -21.31 -28.87
C SER A 592 -17.42 -20.03 -29.68
N THR A 593 -18.19 -19.09 -29.12
CA THR A 593 -18.67 -17.87 -29.78
C THR A 593 -17.90 -16.61 -29.35
N GLU A 594 -17.43 -16.50 -28.09
CA GLU A 594 -16.66 -15.33 -27.61
C GLU A 594 -15.20 -15.34 -28.07
N GLN A 595 -14.55 -16.51 -28.14
CA GLN A 595 -13.18 -16.64 -28.68
C GLN A 595 -13.08 -16.25 -30.18
N LYS A 596 -14.19 -16.27 -30.92
CA LYS A 596 -14.19 -15.84 -32.34
C LYS A 596 -14.07 -14.32 -32.49
N LEU A 597 -14.58 -13.55 -31.54
CA LEU A 597 -14.60 -12.09 -31.60
C LEU A 597 -13.24 -11.47 -31.23
N ASN A 598 -12.49 -12.08 -30.29
CA ASN A 598 -11.24 -11.53 -29.75
C ASN A 598 -10.03 -12.47 -29.91
N ARG A 599 -9.99 -13.22 -31.02
CA ARG A 599 -8.99 -14.28 -31.29
C ARG A 599 -7.54 -13.77 -31.26
N TRP A 600 -7.31 -12.53 -31.71
CA TRP A 600 -5.96 -11.97 -31.74
C TRP A 600 -5.43 -11.71 -30.33
N ASP A 601 -6.18 -10.99 -29.49
CA ASP A 601 -5.78 -10.69 -28.10
C ASP A 601 -5.50 -11.95 -27.29
N TYR A 602 -6.37 -12.96 -27.42
CA TYR A 602 -6.21 -14.22 -26.72
C TYR A 602 -4.94 -14.95 -27.20
N SER A 603 -4.69 -14.97 -28.52
CA SER A 603 -3.47 -15.55 -29.08
C SER A 603 -2.21 -14.81 -28.63
N GLN A 604 -2.25 -13.50 -28.42
CA GLN A 604 -1.12 -12.74 -27.89
C GLN A 604 -0.82 -13.11 -26.42
N LEU A 605 -1.87 -13.25 -25.60
CA LEU A 605 -1.72 -13.73 -24.22
C LEU A 605 -1.13 -15.16 -24.17
N GLU A 606 -1.55 -16.05 -25.07
CA GLU A 606 -0.97 -17.39 -25.20
C GLU A 606 0.52 -17.31 -25.59
N GLN A 607 0.87 -16.50 -26.60
CA GLN A 607 2.25 -16.34 -27.05
C GLN A 607 3.17 -15.82 -25.94
N LEU A 608 2.75 -14.77 -25.23
CA LEU A 608 3.52 -14.22 -24.10
C LEU A 608 3.67 -15.24 -22.98
N THR A 609 2.59 -15.94 -22.63
CA THR A 609 2.61 -16.95 -21.56
C THR A 609 3.57 -18.09 -21.87
N SER A 610 3.52 -18.61 -23.09
CA SER A 610 4.45 -19.62 -23.60
C SER A 610 5.90 -19.12 -23.53
N SER A 611 6.13 -17.94 -24.11
CA SER A 611 7.45 -17.33 -24.27
C SER A 611 8.13 -17.06 -22.92
N ILE A 612 7.40 -16.44 -21.98
CA ILE A 612 7.90 -16.11 -20.64
C ILE A 612 8.21 -17.40 -19.86
N CYS A 613 7.25 -18.33 -19.79
CA CYS A 613 7.41 -19.56 -19.01
C CYS A 613 8.55 -20.43 -19.54
N HIS A 614 8.74 -20.47 -20.87
CA HIS A 614 9.87 -21.19 -21.48
C HIS A 614 11.22 -20.57 -21.10
N LYS A 615 11.36 -19.24 -21.17
CA LYS A 615 12.60 -18.56 -20.76
C LYS A 615 12.88 -18.75 -19.27
N LEU A 616 11.85 -18.69 -18.42
CA LEU A 616 11.97 -18.94 -16.98
C LEU A 616 12.42 -20.37 -16.68
N ALA A 617 11.90 -21.36 -17.40
CA ALA A 617 12.35 -22.74 -17.28
C ALA A 617 13.84 -22.90 -17.67
N THR A 618 14.27 -22.25 -18.76
CA THR A 618 15.68 -22.23 -19.18
C THR A 618 16.59 -21.58 -18.13
N ILE A 619 16.16 -20.46 -17.54
CA ILE A 619 16.88 -19.79 -16.45
C ILE A 619 17.02 -20.73 -15.23
N GLY A 620 15.93 -21.38 -14.82
CA GLY A 620 15.94 -22.31 -13.70
C GLY A 620 16.82 -23.54 -13.93
N LEU A 621 16.94 -24.03 -15.16
CA LEU A 621 17.88 -25.11 -15.52
C LEU A 621 19.35 -24.65 -15.46
N ALA A 622 19.64 -23.43 -15.91
CA ALA A 622 21.00 -22.86 -15.88
C ALA A 622 21.50 -22.65 -14.44
N GLN A 623 20.63 -22.21 -13.53
CA GLN A 623 20.94 -22.08 -12.09
C GLN A 623 21.29 -23.43 -11.43
N ASN A 624 20.88 -24.55 -12.01
CA ASN A 624 21.15 -25.91 -11.53
C ASN A 624 22.33 -26.61 -12.25
N GLY A 625 23.17 -25.88 -12.98
CA GLY A 625 24.46 -26.38 -13.50
C GLY A 625 24.56 -26.63 -15.02
N ALA A 626 23.65 -26.07 -15.84
CA ALA A 626 23.78 -26.05 -17.30
C ALA A 626 24.33 -24.69 -17.80
N SER A 627 25.22 -24.72 -18.81
CA SER A 627 25.94 -23.60 -19.48
C SER A 627 25.51 -22.14 -19.15
N MET A 628 26.48 -21.31 -18.76
CA MET A 628 26.29 -19.91 -18.29
C MET A 628 26.07 -18.85 -19.39
N GLU A 629 26.05 -19.18 -20.68
CA GLU A 629 25.98 -18.13 -21.71
C GLU A 629 24.55 -17.60 -21.93
N ASN A 630 24.35 -16.33 -21.55
CA ASN A 630 23.21 -15.44 -21.83
C ASN A 630 21.98 -15.47 -20.88
N THR A 631 22.16 -15.82 -19.60
CA THR A 631 21.07 -15.73 -18.59
C THR A 631 20.59 -14.29 -18.35
N GLU A 632 21.49 -13.31 -18.35
CA GLU A 632 21.13 -11.89 -18.19
C GLU A 632 20.24 -11.37 -19.33
N GLY A 633 20.54 -11.76 -20.58
CA GLY A 633 19.71 -11.44 -21.73
C GLY A 633 18.32 -12.07 -21.64
N LEU A 634 18.22 -13.30 -21.13
CA LEU A 634 16.94 -13.96 -20.88
C LEU A 634 16.12 -13.25 -19.78
N HIS A 635 16.75 -12.86 -18.67
CA HIS A 635 16.08 -12.08 -17.62
C HIS A 635 15.52 -10.77 -18.16
N ARG A 636 16.30 -10.04 -18.96
CA ARG A 636 15.84 -8.80 -19.60
C ARG A 636 14.65 -9.04 -20.55
N GLN A 637 14.68 -10.11 -21.34
CA GLN A 637 13.57 -10.46 -22.22
C GLN A 637 12.31 -10.82 -21.45
N VAL A 638 12.44 -11.62 -20.37
CA VAL A 638 11.32 -11.92 -19.48
C VAL A 638 10.74 -10.64 -18.89
N ASP A 639 11.57 -9.67 -18.50
CA ASP A 639 11.08 -8.41 -17.95
C ASP A 639 10.26 -7.59 -18.96
N LEU A 640 10.71 -7.50 -20.21
CA LEU A 640 9.98 -6.83 -21.28
C LEU A 640 8.65 -7.53 -21.60
N GLU A 641 8.67 -8.86 -21.68
CA GLU A 641 7.45 -9.64 -21.94
C GLU A 641 6.48 -9.61 -20.76
N MET A 642 6.97 -9.55 -19.52
CA MET A 642 6.15 -9.35 -18.31
C MET A 642 5.47 -7.97 -18.31
N GLN A 643 6.16 -6.92 -18.79
CA GLN A 643 5.55 -5.59 -18.96
C GLN A 643 4.42 -5.62 -19.98
N GLU A 644 4.63 -6.25 -21.14
CA GLU A 644 3.61 -6.43 -22.17
C GLU A 644 2.43 -7.28 -21.65
N LEU A 645 2.70 -8.38 -20.95
CA LEU A 645 1.66 -9.19 -20.34
C LEU A 645 0.84 -8.40 -19.31
N SER A 646 1.52 -7.64 -18.45
CA SER A 646 0.88 -6.76 -17.46
C SER A 646 -0.03 -5.74 -18.15
N TRP A 647 0.47 -5.06 -19.19
CA TRP A 647 -0.31 -4.11 -19.98
C TRP A 647 -1.56 -4.77 -20.58
N ARG A 648 -1.42 -5.93 -21.24
CA ARG A 648 -2.57 -6.65 -21.83
C ARG A 648 -3.61 -7.07 -20.81
N VAL A 649 -3.16 -7.55 -19.66
CA VAL A 649 -4.04 -8.02 -18.58
C VAL A 649 -4.81 -6.86 -17.97
N HIS A 650 -4.18 -5.71 -17.75
CA HIS A 650 -4.82 -4.58 -17.07
C HIS A 650 -5.54 -3.61 -18.01
N GLN A 651 -4.97 -3.29 -19.18
CA GLN A 651 -5.47 -2.26 -20.10
C GLN A 651 -5.66 -2.73 -21.57
N GLY A 652 -4.85 -3.66 -22.08
CA GLY A 652 -4.83 -3.93 -23.54
C GLY A 652 -5.99 -4.78 -24.07
N CYS A 653 -6.49 -5.75 -23.31
CA CYS A 653 -7.43 -6.77 -23.83
C CYS A 653 -8.84 -6.65 -23.24
N HIS A 654 -9.49 -5.49 -23.35
CA HIS A 654 -10.83 -5.26 -22.78
C HIS A 654 -11.92 -6.22 -23.29
N GLY A 655 -11.76 -6.78 -24.49
CA GLY A 655 -12.68 -7.78 -25.05
C GLY A 655 -12.60 -9.16 -24.40
N ILE A 656 -11.59 -9.41 -23.55
CA ILE A 656 -11.43 -10.66 -22.82
C ILE A 656 -11.89 -10.47 -21.38
N ASN A 657 -12.66 -11.45 -20.89
CA ASN A 657 -13.11 -11.50 -19.49
C ASN A 657 -11.92 -11.28 -18.53
N ARG A 658 -12.13 -10.46 -17.49
CA ARG A 658 -11.09 -10.11 -16.50
C ARG A 658 -10.50 -11.33 -15.81
N GLU A 659 -11.31 -12.31 -15.45
CA GLU A 659 -10.85 -13.55 -14.81
C GLU A 659 -9.98 -14.36 -15.78
N THR A 660 -10.35 -14.45 -17.06
CA THR A 660 -9.53 -15.10 -18.08
C THR A 660 -8.16 -14.42 -18.22
N ARG A 661 -8.13 -13.08 -18.31
CA ARG A 661 -6.86 -12.32 -18.31
C ARG A 661 -6.03 -12.60 -17.06
N GLN A 662 -6.69 -12.65 -15.90
CA GLN A 662 -6.04 -12.96 -14.63
C GLN A 662 -5.51 -14.41 -14.58
N THR A 663 -6.16 -15.38 -15.23
CA THR A 663 -5.66 -16.76 -15.32
C THR A 663 -4.30 -16.82 -16.00
N PHE A 664 -4.11 -16.12 -17.12
CA PHE A 664 -2.80 -16.04 -17.80
C PHE A 664 -1.74 -15.45 -16.86
N LEU A 665 -2.04 -14.32 -16.20
CA LEU A 665 -1.12 -13.68 -15.26
C LEU A 665 -0.78 -14.59 -14.08
N ASN A 666 -1.78 -15.27 -13.49
CA ASN A 666 -1.60 -16.19 -12.37
C ASN A 666 -0.68 -17.35 -12.74
N VAL A 667 -0.88 -17.95 -13.92
CA VAL A 667 0.00 -19.03 -14.41
C VAL A 667 1.41 -18.49 -14.58
N VAL A 668 1.62 -17.39 -15.30
CA VAL A 668 2.97 -16.85 -15.51
C VAL A 668 3.66 -16.47 -14.20
N LYS A 669 2.96 -15.83 -13.26
CA LYS A 669 3.50 -15.50 -11.93
C LYS A 669 3.90 -16.74 -11.13
N SER A 670 3.17 -17.85 -11.26
CA SER A 670 3.54 -19.12 -10.60
C SER A 670 4.85 -19.71 -11.13
N PHE A 671 5.07 -19.62 -12.45
CA PHE A 671 6.34 -20.03 -13.08
C PHE A 671 7.47 -19.08 -12.68
N TYR A 672 7.20 -17.77 -12.65
CA TYR A 672 8.17 -16.78 -12.22
C TYR A 672 8.59 -17.02 -10.76
N TYR A 673 7.62 -17.18 -9.86
CA TYR A 673 7.87 -17.51 -8.45
C TYR A 673 8.73 -18.77 -8.31
N SER A 674 8.40 -19.82 -9.06
CA SER A 674 9.14 -21.09 -9.00
C SER A 674 10.57 -20.97 -9.53
N ALA A 675 10.83 -20.12 -10.53
CA ALA A 675 12.17 -19.85 -11.05
C ALA A 675 12.96 -18.86 -10.17
N HIS A 676 12.28 -18.04 -9.37
CA HIS A 676 12.88 -17.04 -8.49
C HIS A 676 13.24 -17.60 -7.12
N CYS A 677 12.48 -18.57 -6.60
CA CYS A 677 12.63 -19.08 -5.24
C CYS A 677 13.45 -20.36 -5.18
N SER A 678 14.27 -20.51 -4.13
CA SER A 678 14.89 -21.79 -3.82
C SER A 678 13.84 -22.82 -3.34
N PRO A 679 14.11 -24.14 -3.45
CA PRO A 679 13.22 -25.17 -2.91
C PRO A 679 12.89 -24.98 -1.42
N GLU A 680 13.86 -24.52 -0.61
CA GLU A 680 13.69 -24.26 0.82
C GLU A 680 12.75 -23.08 1.07
N THR A 681 12.84 -22.04 0.24
CA THR A 681 11.92 -20.89 0.29
C THR A 681 10.50 -21.34 -0.01
N VAL A 682 10.32 -22.18 -1.04
CA VAL A 682 9.01 -22.74 -1.41
C VAL A 682 8.45 -23.60 -0.26
N ASP A 683 9.26 -24.47 0.34
CA ASP A 683 8.85 -25.31 1.47
C ASP A 683 8.44 -24.45 2.69
N SER A 684 9.20 -23.41 3.00
CA SER A 684 8.88 -22.45 4.06
C SER A 684 7.56 -21.73 3.80
N HIS A 685 7.33 -21.27 2.57
CA HIS A 685 6.07 -20.63 2.20
C HIS A 685 4.89 -21.60 2.24
N ILE A 686 5.05 -22.86 1.79
CA ILE A 686 4.02 -23.90 1.91
C ILE A 686 3.66 -24.12 3.39
N ALA A 687 4.68 -24.26 4.25
CA ALA A 687 4.48 -24.43 5.69
C ALA A 687 3.70 -23.25 6.28
N LYS A 688 4.14 -22.01 6.02
CA LYS A 688 3.55 -20.80 6.59
C LYS A 688 2.14 -20.50 6.06
N VAL A 689 1.89 -20.72 4.77
CA VAL A 689 0.62 -20.38 4.10
C VAL A 689 -0.43 -21.46 4.32
N ILE A 690 -0.09 -22.74 4.19
CA ILE A 690 -1.08 -23.83 4.24
C ILE A 690 -1.22 -24.41 5.65
N PHE A 691 -0.11 -24.60 6.37
CA PHE A 691 -0.09 -25.46 7.56
C PHE A 691 0.10 -24.73 8.90
N GLN A 692 0.65 -23.52 8.91
CA GLN A 692 0.78 -22.71 10.12
C GLN A 692 -0.48 -21.86 10.31
N ASP A 693 -1.25 -22.16 11.36
CA ASP A 693 -2.48 -21.44 11.66
C ASP A 693 -2.22 -19.94 11.89
N VAL A 694 -3.11 -19.12 11.34
CA VAL A 694 -3.17 -17.69 11.66
C VAL A 694 -3.91 -17.50 12.98
N ILE A 695 -3.21 -16.94 13.97
CA ILE A 695 -3.74 -16.66 15.32
C ILE A 695 -4.51 -15.35 15.31
#